data_AF-A0A915YF53-F1
#
_entry.id   AF-A0A915YF53-F1
#
_cell.length_a   1.000
_cell.length_b   1.000
_cell.length_c   1.000
_cell.angle_alpha   90.00
_cell.angle_beta   90.00
_cell.angle_gamma   90.00
#
_symmetry.space_group_name_H-M   'P 1'
#
loop_
_entity.id
_entity.type
_entity.pdbx_description
1 polymer ?
#
loop_
_entity_poly.entity_id
_entity_poly.type
_entity_poly.pdbx_seq_one_letter_code
_entity_poly.pdbx_strand_id
1 'polypeptide(L)'
;MTKYSIIFVITLFILNSDLIAQSFSAKIRKLSIEDGLSNRFVRRTFQDSKGFIWIGTHYGLNRYDGYSFEWLTKENEGLFSNIISNIYEDSDTCLWVTFLDAKQRPLEKVSIVDIRTLETQSLVEKFGSKFPIKEYEIYEIYQVAPRVIFIVTKNQKVFKYMGDGVCEELFELPYPSHTINNILLCKDVFWVIGAGYLLEYDKKGVFKGEELIPFKSILDVRCDNNRLTGYARYLQNDSLFEFSKSINEAIRYGAPPLLAPQLKTLSNTSKVHQMPNGLIWYNDQLSRFTSKLYSSKGELVYDFSNSLRSNTLRHSVKSIDFDANNNAWISTSNGVFILNVEPSPFHNYLNKNKFVPSSRAYLTRGMVEDDSSFLYVNSYGGRQKIDLKTGEVTPIEKLAKKGIPDAPDWPNLDAMRDRKGNFWFCGESNVVQCFDPKSKTMKEYPCKHRVPIESDDYKELNLKLHEDSRGRIWMGTRSGVYYLDTVAQAFIKFNAHGLCIKLNTSKVYALVEDVENGILWAGTNSGIYKFDYKFDRFTYRYSIDQKKPRYIPHDYILTIHKDKDCLWLGTYEGGLIKWFPETNKYEHFTIAAGLSDNMIYGILEDDNDNLWLSSNYGLMRFNKETKWCTTYSLRDGITANEFNKMAWYRSPTGRFYFGGINGIVAFYPNSFKEEGATDIPFHILSYKCWHGDVDAKELEDRTEELLREKAIVLEPNDYSFTLTFSLLDYRNPSQNRYAYKIENSAQEWQYTSENEVRINRLPYGEYTLIIKGRGANGEWSKNKIRIPIYVQIPFHETIYFFLLLGFLLILIFAIGARIFILNSRKNKKYLEQEIANRTQKLLEREQDLLKAKEEAEKSSHAKAEFLSIMSHEIRTPMNAVVNLTNYLLEDAPEERQIENLNILKFSANNLLAIINDVLDFNKIESGKVEFESIDFDLLGLLDSIYYGMAVNAKKRNIGFFLETDFKLSKMLIGDPNRLTQILNNLISNAIKFTEKGHVKLKLVVLEETPSSIKLRFEVEDTGIGISEEEKMYIFNMFTQAATNTTRKYGGTGLGLAITKRLLILQNSDIELRSKVGKGSTFSFDLNFKKGTSLVQERILGAPKETLGKDLKGVRVLVVEDNTVNVLVVKKFLQKWGVDFTHAADGLDAVEKVKSQLYDLILMDIHMPNMDGYVATKVIRSMNDGYYDYVPIIALTASALMDNKERIYDAGMNDIIVKPFNPTELYKILVKYLVKKI
;
A
#
# COMPACT_ATOMS: atom_id res chain seq x y z
N MET A 1 -45.63 47.52 -46.68
CA MET A 1 -44.28 46.97 -46.45
C MET A 1 -44.02 46.77 -44.94
N THR A 2 -44.86 46.01 -44.23
CA THR A 2 -44.76 45.90 -42.75
C THR A 2 -44.99 44.49 -42.20
N LYS A 3 -45.28 43.49 -43.04
CA LYS A 3 -45.37 42.07 -42.62
C LYS A 3 -44.13 41.22 -42.93
N TYR A 4 -43.25 41.65 -43.83
CA TYR A 4 -42.04 40.91 -44.18
C TYR A 4 -40.81 41.29 -43.32
N SER A 5 -40.78 42.48 -42.72
CA SER A 5 -39.66 42.91 -41.86
C SER A 5 -39.68 42.25 -40.47
N ILE A 6 -40.85 41.85 -39.95
CA ILE A 6 -40.96 41.22 -38.63
C ILE A 6 -40.54 39.74 -38.69
N ILE A 7 -40.82 39.04 -39.79
CA ILE A 7 -40.38 37.65 -39.98
C ILE A 7 -38.85 37.59 -40.18
N PHE A 8 -38.25 38.57 -40.87
CA PHE A 8 -36.79 38.60 -41.04
C PHE A 8 -36.04 38.91 -39.74
N VAL A 9 -36.58 39.77 -38.86
CA VAL A 9 -35.96 40.09 -37.56
C VAL A 9 -36.13 38.95 -36.55
N ILE A 10 -37.24 38.20 -36.59
CA ILE A 10 -37.41 37.02 -35.72
C ILE A 10 -36.53 35.85 -36.18
N THR A 11 -36.30 35.69 -37.49
CA THR A 11 -35.40 34.63 -37.99
C THR A 11 -33.92 34.95 -37.68
N LEU A 12 -33.53 36.24 -37.63
CA LEU A 12 -32.18 36.66 -37.24
C LEU A 12 -31.92 36.58 -35.72
N PHE A 13 -32.97 36.61 -34.88
CA PHE A 13 -32.86 36.37 -33.44
C PHE A 13 -32.84 34.87 -33.08
N ILE A 14 -33.44 34.01 -33.91
CA ILE A 14 -33.37 32.53 -33.73
C ILE A 14 -32.01 31.98 -34.21
N LEU A 15 -31.26 32.71 -35.04
CA LEU A 15 -29.92 32.32 -35.52
C LEU A 15 -28.75 32.86 -34.69
N ASN A 16 -28.98 33.58 -33.59
CA ASN A 16 -27.90 34.23 -32.82
C ASN A 16 -27.93 33.96 -31.31
N SER A 17 -28.62 32.93 -30.87
CA SER A 17 -28.54 32.48 -29.47
C SER A 17 -28.17 31.01 -29.40
N ASP A 18 -27.06 30.65 -30.03
CA ASP A 18 -26.26 29.54 -29.55
C ASP A 18 -25.66 29.97 -28.20
N LEU A 19 -26.43 29.84 -27.12
CA LEU A 19 -25.85 29.73 -25.79
C LEU A 19 -25.28 28.31 -25.73
N ILE A 20 -24.11 28.17 -26.36
CA ILE A 20 -23.41 26.91 -26.63
C ILE A 20 -23.16 26.22 -25.30
N ALA A 21 -23.84 25.08 -25.09
CA ALA A 21 -23.43 24.07 -24.15
C ALA A 21 -21.92 23.86 -24.29
N GLN A 22 -21.18 23.83 -23.17
CA GLN A 22 -19.72 23.76 -23.18
C GLN A 22 -19.21 22.66 -24.14
N SER A 23 -18.73 23.05 -25.32
CA SER A 23 -18.30 22.14 -26.38
C SER A 23 -16.87 21.62 -26.16
N PHE A 24 -16.15 22.20 -25.19
CA PHE A 24 -14.77 21.86 -24.85
C PHE A 24 -14.55 21.80 -23.34
N SER A 25 -13.91 20.73 -22.88
CA SER A 25 -13.32 20.61 -21.54
C SER A 25 -11.86 21.06 -21.57
N ALA A 26 -11.47 21.89 -20.61
CA ALA A 26 -10.09 22.34 -20.45
C ALA A 26 -9.55 21.83 -19.11
N LYS A 27 -8.54 20.97 -19.17
CA LYS A 27 -7.83 20.44 -18.02
C LYS A 27 -6.57 21.26 -17.83
N ILE A 28 -6.42 21.88 -16.66
CA ILE A 28 -5.22 22.63 -16.29
C ILE A 28 -4.54 21.97 -15.11
N ARG A 29 -3.23 21.75 -15.23
CA ARG A 29 -2.35 21.31 -14.15
C ARG A 29 -1.23 22.33 -14.01
N LYS A 30 -0.83 22.64 -12.77
CA LYS A 30 0.34 23.45 -12.50
C LYS A 30 1.45 22.52 -12.00
N LEU A 31 2.67 22.75 -12.49
CA LEU A 31 3.91 22.17 -11.98
C LEU A 31 4.74 23.30 -11.36
N SER A 32 5.17 23.12 -10.11
CA SER A 32 5.97 24.10 -9.37
C SER A 32 7.03 23.41 -8.51
N ILE A 33 7.67 24.17 -7.61
CA ILE A 33 8.72 23.67 -6.72
C ILE A 33 8.19 22.54 -5.83
N GLU A 34 6.92 22.60 -5.44
CA GLU A 34 6.22 21.55 -4.67
C GLU A 34 6.16 20.21 -5.40
N ASP A 35 6.19 20.22 -6.75
CA ASP A 35 6.19 19.02 -7.57
C ASP A 35 7.61 18.51 -7.88
N GLY A 36 8.66 19.21 -7.40
CA GLY A 36 10.08 18.87 -7.64
C GLY A 36 10.80 19.74 -8.68
N LEU A 37 10.14 20.76 -9.24
CA LEU A 37 10.78 21.69 -10.18
C LEU A 37 11.87 22.52 -9.49
N SER A 38 13.08 22.61 -10.07
CA SER A 38 14.21 23.29 -9.44
C SER A 38 13.97 24.77 -9.13
N ASN A 39 13.15 25.46 -9.92
CA ASN A 39 12.82 26.86 -9.69
C ASN A 39 11.49 27.26 -10.33
N ARG A 40 10.70 28.09 -9.61
CA ARG A 40 9.41 28.60 -10.11
C ARG A 40 9.53 29.56 -11.31
N PHE A 41 10.69 30.15 -11.57
CA PHE A 41 10.86 31.08 -12.69
C PHE A 41 11.24 30.31 -13.95
N VAL A 42 10.23 29.89 -14.71
CA VAL A 42 10.40 29.09 -15.91
C VAL A 42 10.46 29.99 -17.14
N ARG A 43 11.45 29.75 -18.00
CA ARG A 43 11.65 30.52 -19.24
C ARG A 43 11.22 29.75 -20.49
N ARG A 44 11.58 28.47 -20.56
CA ARG A 44 11.40 27.66 -21.76
C ARG A 44 10.96 26.25 -21.38
N THR A 45 10.09 25.69 -22.20
CA THR A 45 9.74 24.28 -22.22
C THR A 45 10.13 23.70 -23.58
N PHE A 46 10.49 22.43 -23.64
CA PHE A 46 10.91 21.77 -24.87
C PHE A 46 10.62 20.28 -24.76
N GLN A 47 10.11 19.64 -25.82
CA GLN A 47 9.98 18.19 -25.86
C GLN A 47 11.07 17.61 -26.76
N ASP A 48 11.83 16.64 -26.25
CA ASP A 48 12.83 15.94 -27.07
C ASP A 48 12.22 14.87 -27.99
N SER A 49 13.04 14.33 -28.88
CA SER A 49 12.65 13.27 -29.83
C SER A 49 12.28 11.93 -29.18
N LYS A 50 12.59 11.73 -27.89
CA LYS A 50 12.16 10.56 -27.11
C LYS A 50 10.82 10.79 -26.42
N GLY A 51 10.36 12.04 -26.35
CA GLY A 51 9.10 12.47 -25.77
C GLY A 51 9.22 13.09 -24.38
N PHE A 52 10.41 13.17 -23.78
CA PHE A 52 10.59 13.79 -22.46
C PHE A 52 10.46 15.30 -22.54
N ILE A 53 9.99 15.91 -21.45
CA ILE A 53 9.82 17.36 -21.36
C ILE A 53 10.99 17.97 -20.60
N TRP A 54 11.63 18.93 -21.22
CA TRP A 54 12.74 19.70 -20.69
C TRP A 54 12.29 21.11 -20.33
N ILE A 55 12.61 21.54 -19.12
CA ILE A 55 12.15 22.80 -18.54
C ILE A 55 13.36 23.63 -18.11
N GLY A 56 13.58 24.73 -18.83
CA GLY A 56 14.63 25.69 -18.55
C GLY A 56 14.18 26.73 -17.52
N THR A 57 14.87 26.78 -16.39
CA THR A 57 14.52 27.66 -15.27
C THR A 57 15.62 28.68 -14.97
N HIS A 58 15.44 29.50 -13.92
CA HIS A 58 16.52 30.35 -13.40
C HIS A 58 17.50 29.58 -12.48
N TYR A 59 17.26 28.29 -12.24
CA TYR A 59 18.12 27.43 -11.44
C TYR A 59 18.29 26.05 -12.09
N GLY A 60 18.85 26.03 -13.29
CA GLY A 60 19.19 24.83 -14.03
C GLY A 60 18.11 24.35 -15.02
N LEU A 61 18.46 23.25 -15.68
CA LEU A 61 17.64 22.54 -16.65
C LEU A 61 16.97 21.34 -15.95
N ASN A 62 15.67 21.14 -16.16
CA ASN A 62 14.94 20.04 -15.55
C ASN A 62 14.40 19.11 -16.63
N ARG A 63 14.66 17.81 -16.53
CA ARG A 63 14.00 16.76 -17.30
C ARG A 63 12.78 16.26 -16.52
N TYR A 64 11.63 16.16 -17.17
CA TYR A 64 10.37 15.71 -16.60
C TYR A 64 9.85 14.47 -17.33
N ASP A 65 9.74 13.38 -16.58
CA ASP A 65 9.31 12.07 -17.08
C ASP A 65 7.79 11.82 -16.93
N GLY A 66 7.05 12.75 -16.32
CA GLY A 66 5.62 12.63 -16.01
C GLY A 66 5.32 12.41 -14.53
N TYR A 67 6.29 11.94 -13.76
CA TYR A 67 6.17 11.64 -12.34
C TYR A 67 7.17 12.46 -11.51
N SER A 68 8.43 12.51 -11.95
CA SER A 68 9.56 13.12 -11.25
C SER A 68 10.33 14.10 -12.13
N PHE A 69 11.10 14.95 -11.47
CA PHE A 69 12.07 15.84 -12.09
C PHE A 69 13.49 15.37 -11.81
N GLU A 70 14.32 15.46 -12.84
CA GLU A 70 15.76 15.33 -12.73
C GLU A 70 16.41 16.64 -13.17
N TRP A 71 17.25 17.20 -12.32
CA TRP A 71 17.84 18.52 -12.49
C TRP A 71 19.32 18.47 -12.86
N LEU A 72 19.67 19.22 -13.89
CA LEU A 72 21.05 19.54 -14.22
C LEU A 72 21.29 20.99 -13.82
N THR A 73 22.33 21.21 -13.03
CA THR A 73 22.77 22.53 -12.59
C THR A 73 24.24 22.73 -12.90
N LYS A 74 24.71 23.96 -12.75
CA LYS A 74 26.14 24.28 -12.84
C LYS A 74 26.96 23.53 -11.80
N GLU A 75 26.39 23.34 -10.61
CA GLU A 75 27.08 22.76 -9.46
C GLU A 75 27.13 21.22 -9.52
N ASN A 76 26.09 20.57 -10.07
CA ASN A 76 25.99 19.11 -10.04
C ASN A 76 26.48 18.42 -11.32
N GLU A 77 26.13 18.97 -12.50
CA GLU A 77 26.28 18.27 -13.79
C GLU A 77 27.05 19.10 -14.83
N GLY A 78 27.81 20.10 -14.37
CA GLY A 78 28.73 20.86 -15.23
C GLY A 78 28.06 21.80 -16.23
N LEU A 79 26.78 22.17 -16.05
CA LEU A 79 26.18 23.22 -16.88
C LEU A 79 26.99 24.52 -16.76
N PHE A 80 27.05 25.30 -17.84
CA PHE A 80 27.82 26.54 -17.79
C PHE A 80 27.21 27.59 -16.84
N SER A 81 25.88 27.72 -16.86
CA SER A 81 25.12 28.60 -15.97
C SER A 81 23.79 27.96 -15.56
N ASN A 82 23.18 28.52 -14.53
CA ASN A 82 21.88 28.10 -14.02
C ASN A 82 20.70 28.85 -14.67
N ILE A 83 20.91 29.97 -15.37
CA ILE A 83 19.81 30.77 -15.92
C ILE A 83 19.56 30.41 -17.39
N ILE A 84 18.71 29.42 -17.64
CA ILE A 84 18.45 28.90 -18.99
C ILE A 84 17.62 29.88 -19.83
N SER A 85 18.05 30.12 -21.07
CA SER A 85 17.39 30.98 -22.06
C SER A 85 16.57 30.18 -23.06
N ASN A 86 17.21 29.28 -23.83
CA ASN A 86 16.59 28.40 -24.81
C ASN A 86 17.17 26.98 -24.73
N ILE A 87 16.41 26.02 -25.25
CA ILE A 87 16.75 24.59 -25.34
C ILE A 87 16.43 24.17 -26.77
N TYR A 88 17.37 23.51 -27.43
CA TYR A 88 17.23 22.96 -28.78
C TYR A 88 17.76 21.53 -28.84
N GLU A 89 17.27 20.71 -29.76
CA GLU A 89 17.78 19.36 -29.98
C GLU A 89 18.46 19.24 -31.36
N ASP A 90 19.61 18.56 -31.41
CA ASP A 90 20.29 18.21 -32.66
C ASP A 90 19.97 16.79 -33.16
N SER A 91 20.55 16.41 -34.30
CA SER A 91 20.39 15.07 -34.88
C SER A 91 21.21 14.00 -34.19
N ASP A 92 22.15 14.32 -33.30
CA ASP A 92 22.90 13.34 -32.50
C ASP A 92 22.20 13.04 -31.16
N THR A 93 20.97 13.52 -30.97
CA THR A 93 20.20 13.39 -29.73
C THR A 93 20.83 14.10 -28.53
N CYS A 94 21.50 15.23 -28.77
CA CYS A 94 21.98 16.12 -27.74
C CYS A 94 21.14 17.40 -27.66
N LEU A 95 20.98 17.93 -26.45
CA LEU A 95 20.36 19.22 -26.19
C LEU A 95 21.40 20.33 -26.15
N TRP A 96 21.13 21.39 -26.88
CA TRP A 96 21.89 22.64 -26.88
C TRP A 96 21.20 23.63 -25.95
N VAL A 97 21.87 23.95 -24.84
CA VAL A 97 21.35 24.76 -23.76
C VAL A 97 22.06 26.11 -23.75
N THR A 98 21.31 27.19 -23.92
CA THR A 98 21.84 28.57 -23.90
C THR A 98 21.40 29.32 -22.63
N PHE A 99 22.15 30.34 -22.23
CA PHE A 99 21.98 31.00 -20.92
C PHE A 99 21.73 32.50 -21.04
N LEU A 100 20.91 33.07 -20.13
CA LEU A 100 20.46 34.47 -20.19
C LEU A 100 21.48 35.47 -19.61
N ASP A 101 22.23 35.05 -18.61
CA ASP A 101 23.28 35.84 -17.94
C ASP A 101 24.53 36.02 -18.81
N ALA A 102 24.58 35.40 -19.99
CA ALA A 102 25.57 35.69 -21.04
C ALA A 102 25.46 37.13 -21.61
N LYS A 103 24.52 37.96 -21.15
CA LYS A 103 24.33 39.32 -21.68
C LYS A 103 25.56 40.21 -21.47
N GLN A 104 26.10 40.67 -22.60
CA GLN A 104 27.26 41.55 -22.86
C GLN A 104 28.56 40.84 -23.33
N ARG A 105 28.56 39.52 -23.48
CA ARG A 105 29.56 38.82 -24.29
C ARG A 105 28.83 37.93 -25.31
N PRO A 106 29.42 37.61 -26.48
CA PRO A 106 28.89 36.54 -27.35
C PRO A 106 28.56 35.27 -26.56
N LEU A 107 27.82 34.33 -27.16
CA LEU A 107 27.51 33.01 -26.58
C LEU A 107 28.79 32.14 -26.46
N GLU A 108 29.78 32.60 -25.69
CA GLU A 108 31.06 31.95 -25.41
C GLU A 108 30.88 30.60 -24.73
N LYS A 109 29.68 30.30 -24.22
CA LYS A 109 29.38 29.04 -23.55
C LYS A 109 27.95 28.58 -23.80
N VAL A 110 27.88 27.46 -24.51
CA VAL A 110 26.69 26.62 -24.69
C VAL A 110 27.02 25.29 -24.04
N SER A 111 26.07 24.74 -23.29
CA SER A 111 26.19 23.38 -22.76
C SER A 111 25.50 22.42 -23.72
N ILE A 112 26.18 21.36 -24.10
CA ILE A 112 25.63 20.28 -24.93
C ILE A 112 25.40 19.08 -24.02
N VAL A 113 24.15 18.69 -23.83
CA VAL A 113 23.75 17.62 -22.91
C VAL A 113 23.32 16.41 -23.72
N ASP A 114 23.93 15.23 -23.52
CA ASP A 114 23.43 14.00 -24.13
C ASP A 114 22.15 13.55 -23.43
N ILE A 115 21.06 13.36 -24.17
CA ILE A 115 19.74 13.04 -23.58
C ILE A 115 19.73 11.64 -22.93
N ARG A 116 20.65 10.75 -23.34
CA ARG A 116 20.70 9.35 -22.89
C ARG A 116 21.50 9.20 -21.61
N THR A 117 22.69 9.81 -21.55
CA THR A 117 23.61 9.70 -20.40
C THR A 117 23.48 10.86 -19.43
N LEU A 118 22.84 11.96 -19.83
CA LEU A 118 22.79 13.25 -19.12
C LEU A 118 24.14 13.93 -18.92
N GLU A 119 25.20 13.40 -19.52
CA GLU A 119 26.52 14.02 -19.49
C GLU A 119 26.51 15.36 -20.24
N THR A 120 27.07 16.38 -19.60
CA THR A 120 27.26 17.69 -20.20
C THR A 120 28.65 17.82 -20.79
N GLN A 121 28.73 18.31 -22.02
CA GLN A 121 29.96 18.61 -22.75
C GLN A 121 29.95 20.07 -23.24
N SER A 122 31.13 20.64 -23.37
CA SER A 122 31.36 21.92 -24.06
C SER A 122 31.39 21.75 -25.58
N LEU A 123 31.27 22.86 -26.31
CA LEU A 123 31.44 22.90 -27.77
C LEU A 123 32.80 22.35 -28.21
N VAL A 124 33.88 22.76 -27.53
CA VAL A 124 35.24 22.28 -27.83
C VAL A 124 35.39 20.77 -27.58
N GLU A 125 34.80 20.23 -26.51
CA GLU A 125 34.87 18.80 -26.22
C GLU A 125 34.11 17.96 -27.25
N LYS A 126 32.90 18.39 -27.66
CA LYS A 126 32.09 17.65 -28.62
C LYS A 126 32.69 17.65 -30.02
N PHE A 127 33.19 18.80 -30.48
CA PHE A 127 33.58 18.97 -31.89
C PHE A 127 35.10 18.95 -32.12
N GLY A 128 35.92 19.23 -31.11
CA GLY A 128 37.37 19.31 -31.22
C GLY A 128 37.82 20.25 -32.35
N SER A 129 38.77 19.79 -33.17
CA SER A 129 39.26 20.54 -34.35
C SER A 129 38.33 20.52 -35.56
N LYS A 130 37.22 19.75 -35.52
CA LYS A 130 36.23 19.68 -36.60
C LYS A 130 35.24 20.83 -36.58
N PHE A 131 35.19 21.61 -35.49
CA PHE A 131 34.38 22.80 -35.40
C PHE A 131 35.07 23.98 -36.11
N PRO A 132 34.52 24.50 -37.22
CA PRO A 132 35.18 25.56 -37.98
C PRO A 132 35.03 26.95 -37.33
N ILE A 133 34.27 27.07 -36.25
CA ILE A 133 33.90 28.33 -35.61
C ILE A 133 34.54 28.38 -34.23
N LYS A 134 35.12 29.51 -33.82
CA LYS A 134 35.59 29.64 -32.43
C LYS A 134 34.43 30.00 -31.50
N GLU A 135 34.43 29.50 -30.27
CA GLU A 135 33.31 29.72 -29.31
C GLU A 135 32.95 31.21 -29.14
N TYR A 136 33.94 32.11 -29.12
CA TYR A 136 33.73 33.56 -28.99
C TYR A 136 33.16 34.24 -30.25
N GLU A 137 33.06 33.53 -31.37
CA GLU A 137 32.48 34.01 -32.62
C GLU A 137 30.98 33.70 -32.72
N ILE A 138 30.47 32.77 -31.89
CA ILE A 138 29.05 32.40 -31.86
C ILE A 138 28.23 33.56 -31.28
N TYR A 139 27.23 33.99 -32.03
CA TYR A 139 26.33 35.07 -31.64
C TYR A 139 24.98 34.57 -31.16
N GLU A 140 24.28 33.76 -31.97
CA GLU A 140 22.97 33.19 -31.62
C GLU A 140 22.81 31.79 -32.23
N ILE A 141 21.94 30.96 -31.64
CA ILE A 141 21.63 29.62 -32.10
C ILE A 141 20.12 29.51 -32.30
N TYR A 142 19.69 28.99 -33.44
CA TYR A 142 18.29 28.78 -33.78
C TYR A 142 18.04 27.34 -34.22
N GLN A 143 16.94 26.76 -33.77
CA GLN A 143 16.45 25.51 -34.33
C GLN A 143 15.46 25.82 -35.47
N VAL A 144 15.90 25.58 -36.70
CA VAL A 144 15.16 25.97 -37.92
C VAL A 144 14.20 24.89 -38.42
N ALA A 145 14.48 23.65 -38.06
CA ALA A 145 13.64 22.48 -38.27
C ALA A 145 13.93 21.48 -37.15
N PRO A 146 13.07 20.45 -36.94
CA PRO A 146 13.36 19.38 -36.00
C PRO A 146 14.77 18.82 -36.25
N ARG A 147 15.62 18.85 -35.21
CA ARG A 147 17.00 18.33 -35.24
C ARG A 147 17.96 19.02 -36.23
N VAL A 148 17.63 20.22 -36.70
CA VAL A 148 18.51 21.06 -37.55
C VAL A 148 18.79 22.37 -36.83
N ILE A 149 20.06 22.58 -36.50
CA ILE A 149 20.52 23.75 -35.75
C ILE A 149 21.28 24.69 -36.67
N PHE A 150 20.94 25.98 -36.61
CA PHE A 150 21.69 27.06 -37.23
C PHE A 150 22.47 27.82 -36.17
N ILE A 151 23.76 27.99 -36.43
CA ILE A 151 24.69 28.75 -35.59
C ILE A 151 25.01 30.02 -36.35
N VAL A 152 24.62 31.17 -35.80
CA VAL A 152 24.87 32.48 -36.38
C VAL A 152 26.06 33.11 -35.67
N THR A 153 27.05 33.55 -36.45
CA THR A 153 28.26 34.18 -35.92
C THR A 153 28.13 35.70 -35.83
N LYS A 154 29.05 36.35 -35.10
CA LYS A 154 29.12 37.81 -34.99
C LYS A 154 29.27 38.53 -36.34
N ASN A 155 29.91 37.88 -37.30
CA ASN A 155 30.08 38.37 -38.67
C ASN A 155 28.95 37.92 -39.61
N GLN A 156 27.76 37.62 -39.07
CA GLN A 156 26.53 37.33 -39.84
C GLN A 156 26.57 36.04 -40.67
N LYS A 157 27.60 35.22 -40.56
CA LYS A 157 27.64 33.91 -41.21
C LYS A 157 26.74 32.92 -40.48
N VAL A 158 26.03 32.12 -41.27
CA VAL A 158 25.13 31.07 -40.78
C VAL A 158 25.75 29.73 -41.09
N PHE A 159 25.98 28.94 -40.04
CA PHE A 159 26.43 27.56 -40.13
C PHE A 159 25.29 26.61 -39.81
N LYS A 160 25.15 25.55 -40.59
CA LYS A 160 24.19 24.49 -40.37
C LYS A 160 24.85 23.31 -39.70
N TYR A 161 24.16 22.79 -38.69
CA TYR A 161 24.48 21.53 -38.06
C TYR A 161 23.36 20.51 -38.29
N MET A 162 23.71 19.37 -38.88
CA MET A 162 22.81 18.23 -39.15
C MET A 162 23.34 16.91 -38.58
N GLY A 163 24.34 16.93 -37.70
CA GLY A 163 24.91 15.73 -37.05
C GLY A 163 26.31 15.40 -37.54
N ASP A 164 26.88 14.30 -37.01
CA ASP A 164 28.19 13.76 -37.39
C ASP A 164 29.41 14.67 -37.11
N GLY A 165 29.23 15.72 -36.29
CA GLY A 165 30.31 16.60 -35.86
C GLY A 165 30.81 17.60 -36.91
N VAL A 166 30.10 17.76 -38.04
CA VAL A 166 30.48 18.69 -39.12
C VAL A 166 29.48 19.85 -39.22
N CYS A 167 29.99 21.08 -39.20
CA CYS A 167 29.21 22.29 -39.48
C CYS A 167 29.51 22.82 -40.89
N GLU A 168 28.46 23.02 -41.68
CA GLU A 168 28.56 23.56 -43.05
C GLU A 168 28.22 25.06 -43.03
N GLU A 169 29.10 25.91 -43.58
CA GLU A 169 28.78 27.32 -43.81
C GLU A 169 27.76 27.43 -44.95
N LEU A 170 26.60 28.04 -44.69
CA LEU A 170 25.53 28.16 -45.69
C LEU A 170 25.53 29.50 -46.42
N PHE A 171 25.35 30.60 -45.67
CA PHE A 171 25.20 31.95 -46.22
C PHE A 171 25.47 33.03 -45.17
N GLU A 172 25.57 34.27 -45.64
CA GLU A 172 25.69 35.47 -44.80
C GLU A 172 24.36 36.22 -44.76
N LEU A 173 23.94 36.63 -43.56
CA LEU A 173 22.74 37.43 -43.36
C LEU A 173 23.01 38.90 -43.74
N PRO A 174 22.09 39.58 -44.43
CA PRO A 174 22.23 40.97 -44.82
C PRO A 174 21.98 41.95 -43.65
N TYR A 175 21.36 41.46 -42.56
CA TYR A 175 21.12 42.24 -41.35
C TYR A 175 21.86 41.64 -40.17
N PRO A 176 22.28 42.47 -39.21
CA PRO A 176 22.86 42.00 -37.97
C PRO A 176 21.95 41.01 -37.25
N SER A 177 22.55 39.95 -36.72
CA SER A 177 21.90 38.87 -35.98
C SER A 177 21.00 39.34 -34.83
N HIS A 178 21.31 40.48 -34.17
CA HIS A 178 20.49 41.06 -33.11
C HIS A 178 19.08 41.51 -33.55
N THR A 179 18.83 41.58 -34.85
CA THR A 179 17.53 41.98 -35.42
C THR A 179 16.62 40.80 -35.75
N ILE A 180 17.12 39.57 -35.59
CA ILE A 180 16.43 38.33 -35.96
C ILE A 180 15.73 37.77 -34.72
N ASN A 181 14.42 37.63 -34.82
CA ASN A 181 13.62 37.02 -33.76
C ASN A 181 13.59 35.51 -33.87
N ASN A 182 13.47 34.97 -35.09
CA ASN A 182 13.42 33.53 -35.33
C ASN A 182 13.79 33.18 -36.79
N ILE A 183 14.12 31.92 -37.06
CA ILE A 183 14.35 31.39 -38.40
C ILE A 183 13.56 30.08 -38.55
N LEU A 184 12.79 29.94 -39.63
CA LEU A 184 11.99 28.74 -39.92
C LEU A 184 12.37 28.14 -41.27
N LEU A 185 12.41 26.81 -41.38
CA LEU A 185 12.52 26.11 -42.65
C LEU A 185 11.14 25.64 -43.11
N CYS A 186 10.73 26.05 -44.32
CA CYS A 186 9.51 25.58 -44.96
C CYS A 186 9.88 24.92 -46.30
N LYS A 187 9.86 23.59 -46.34
CA LYS A 187 10.32 22.76 -47.47
C LYS A 187 11.81 22.97 -47.78
N ASP A 188 12.10 23.86 -48.74
CA ASP A 188 13.45 24.17 -49.25
C ASP A 188 13.76 25.67 -49.13
N VAL A 189 13.00 26.39 -48.29
CA VAL A 189 13.08 27.85 -48.13
C VAL A 189 13.26 28.20 -46.66
N PHE A 190 14.31 28.96 -46.34
CA PHE A 190 14.51 29.53 -45.02
C PHE A 190 13.83 30.89 -44.92
N TRP A 191 13.05 31.05 -43.87
CA TRP A 191 12.33 32.26 -43.53
C TRP A 191 12.98 32.90 -42.32
N VAL A 192 13.62 34.05 -42.52
CA VAL A 192 14.20 34.84 -41.43
C VAL A 192 13.17 35.87 -40.99
N ILE A 193 12.78 35.80 -39.72
CA ILE A 193 11.70 36.58 -39.14
C ILE A 193 12.31 37.66 -38.26
N GLY A 194 12.13 38.92 -38.64
CA GLY A 194 12.52 40.09 -37.86
C GLY A 194 11.38 40.64 -37.01
N ALA A 195 11.58 41.85 -36.48
CA ALA A 195 10.54 42.55 -35.73
C ALA A 195 9.29 42.84 -36.58
N GLY A 196 9.44 43.19 -37.86
CA GLY A 196 8.32 43.53 -38.76
C GLY A 196 8.53 43.15 -40.22
N TYR A 197 9.53 42.32 -40.50
CA TYR A 197 9.89 41.90 -41.85
C TYR A 197 10.05 40.38 -41.92
N LEU A 198 9.90 39.84 -43.12
CA LEU A 198 10.04 38.42 -43.41
C LEU A 198 10.92 38.28 -44.66
N LEU A 199 12.06 37.61 -44.51
CA LEU A 199 13.01 37.42 -45.61
C LEU A 199 12.97 35.98 -46.09
N GLU A 200 13.00 35.81 -47.41
CA GLU A 200 12.96 34.51 -48.08
C GLU A 200 14.33 34.14 -48.64
N TYR A 201 14.88 32.99 -48.23
CA TYR A 201 16.12 32.42 -48.75
C TYR A 201 15.87 31.02 -49.30
N ASP A 202 16.49 30.65 -50.41
CA ASP A 202 16.46 29.26 -50.86
C ASP A 202 17.39 28.34 -50.07
N LYS A 203 17.32 27.03 -50.34
CA LYS A 203 18.17 26.01 -49.71
C LYS A 203 19.68 26.22 -49.87
N LYS A 204 20.10 27.02 -50.86
CA LYS A 204 21.52 27.38 -51.08
C LYS A 204 21.88 28.70 -50.39
N GLY A 205 20.95 29.28 -49.61
CA GLY A 205 21.16 30.54 -48.93
C GLY A 205 21.12 31.76 -49.85
N VAL A 206 20.62 31.61 -51.07
CA VAL A 206 20.47 32.75 -51.99
C VAL A 206 19.18 33.47 -51.62
N PHE A 207 19.32 34.75 -51.27
CA PHE A 207 18.21 35.65 -51.01
C PHE A 207 17.27 35.75 -52.22
N LYS A 208 15.99 35.43 -52.03
CA LYS A 208 14.95 35.43 -53.08
C LYS A 208 14.12 36.70 -53.10
N GLY A 209 14.00 37.38 -51.97
CA GLY A 209 13.28 38.63 -51.85
C GLY A 209 12.99 39.03 -50.41
N GLU A 210 12.82 40.32 -50.20
CA GLU A 210 12.26 40.91 -48.98
C GLU A 210 10.80 41.24 -49.28
N GLU A 211 9.88 40.61 -48.54
CA GLU A 211 8.51 41.11 -48.50
C GLU A 211 8.42 42.14 -47.37
N LEU A 212 8.47 43.42 -47.75
CA LEU A 212 8.20 44.54 -46.84
C LEU A 212 6.73 44.51 -46.45
N ILE A 213 6.44 43.92 -45.30
CA ILE A 213 5.08 43.74 -44.84
C ILE A 213 4.56 45.03 -44.19
N PRO A 214 3.28 45.43 -44.36
CA PRO A 214 2.69 46.57 -43.64
C PRO A 214 2.39 46.23 -42.17
N PHE A 215 3.32 45.55 -41.49
CA PHE A 215 3.17 45.13 -40.11
C PHE A 215 4.12 45.88 -39.19
N LYS A 216 3.58 46.33 -38.07
CA LYS A 216 4.35 46.92 -36.98
C LYS A 216 5.13 45.86 -36.20
N SER A 217 4.53 44.68 -36.06
CA SER A 217 5.20 43.52 -35.48
C SER A 217 4.60 42.20 -35.96
N ILE A 218 5.45 41.20 -36.18
CA ILE A 218 5.04 39.81 -36.40
C ILE A 218 4.81 39.18 -35.02
N LEU A 219 3.64 38.58 -34.80
CA LEU A 219 3.27 38.00 -33.50
C LEU A 219 3.56 36.50 -33.44
N ASP A 220 3.27 35.78 -34.53
CA ASP A 220 3.50 34.35 -34.65
C ASP A 220 3.60 33.95 -36.13
N VAL A 221 4.44 32.96 -36.44
CA VAL A 221 4.63 32.44 -37.80
C VAL A 221 4.85 30.94 -37.73
N ARG A 222 4.21 30.20 -38.63
CA ARG A 222 4.33 28.75 -38.76
C ARG A 222 4.31 28.31 -40.22
N CYS A 223 4.82 27.11 -40.49
CA CYS A 223 4.73 26.47 -41.80
C CYS A 223 3.92 25.18 -41.65
N ASP A 224 2.71 25.15 -42.22
CA ASP A 224 1.83 23.98 -42.24
C ASP A 224 1.61 23.52 -43.68
N ASN A 225 1.85 22.25 -44.00
CA ASN A 225 1.64 21.68 -45.34
C ASN A 225 2.24 22.53 -46.48
N ASN A 226 3.47 23.02 -46.31
CA ASN A 226 4.16 23.91 -47.28
C ASN A 226 3.45 25.27 -47.49
N ARG A 227 2.66 25.71 -46.51
CA ARG A 227 2.06 27.04 -46.48
C ARG A 227 2.52 27.77 -45.23
N LEU A 228 3.18 28.91 -45.43
CA LEU A 228 3.50 29.80 -44.33
C LEU A 228 2.19 30.47 -43.89
N THR A 229 1.85 30.39 -42.61
CA THR A 229 0.72 31.12 -42.02
C THR A 229 1.18 31.83 -40.77
N GLY A 230 0.54 32.93 -40.41
CA GLY A 230 0.92 33.64 -39.20
C GLY A 230 -0.01 34.78 -38.85
N TYR A 231 0.24 35.35 -37.67
CA TYR A 231 -0.49 36.48 -37.15
C TYR A 231 0.44 37.67 -36.99
N ALA A 232 -0.05 38.84 -37.37
CA ALA A 232 0.72 40.06 -37.26
C ALA A 232 -0.15 41.25 -36.87
N ARG A 233 0.54 42.29 -36.39
CA ARG A 233 -0.08 43.57 -36.07
C ARG A 233 0.06 44.52 -37.23
N TYR A 234 -1.07 45.03 -37.72
CA TYR A 234 -1.09 45.97 -38.82
C TYR A 234 -0.55 47.35 -38.43
N LEU A 235 0.21 47.97 -39.35
CA LEU A 235 0.93 49.22 -39.09
C LEU A 235 0.01 50.42 -38.82
N GLN A 236 -1.17 50.48 -39.44
CA GLN A 236 -2.04 51.67 -39.39
C GLN A 236 -2.98 51.74 -38.19
N ASN A 237 -3.46 50.60 -37.67
CA ASN A 237 -4.54 50.58 -36.68
C ASN A 237 -4.32 49.60 -35.51
N ASP A 238 -3.13 49.00 -35.39
CA ASP A 238 -2.80 48.00 -34.37
C ASP A 238 -3.78 46.81 -34.33
N SER A 239 -4.52 46.53 -35.42
CA SER A 239 -5.43 45.38 -35.51
C SER A 239 -4.68 44.08 -35.82
N LEU A 240 -5.29 42.97 -35.40
CA LEU A 240 -4.81 41.62 -35.66
C LEU A 240 -5.16 41.18 -37.10
N PHE A 241 -4.15 40.76 -37.85
CA PHE A 241 -4.30 40.20 -39.19
C PHE A 241 -3.72 38.79 -39.25
N GLU A 242 -4.37 37.93 -40.02
CA GLU A 242 -3.82 36.65 -40.45
C GLU A 242 -3.20 36.82 -41.83
N PHE A 243 -1.99 36.30 -42.00
CA PHE A 243 -1.32 36.26 -43.29
C PHE A 243 -1.04 34.82 -43.69
N SER A 244 -1.05 34.54 -44.98
CA SER A 244 -0.70 33.22 -45.49
C SER A 244 0.00 33.28 -46.86
N LYS A 245 1.01 32.43 -47.06
CA LYS A 245 1.78 32.29 -48.29
C LYS A 245 1.90 30.81 -48.66
N SER A 246 1.39 30.42 -49.82
CA SER A 246 1.77 29.14 -50.43
C SER A 246 3.15 29.31 -51.08
N ILE A 247 4.02 28.31 -51.04
CA ILE A 247 5.32 28.39 -51.72
C ILE A 247 5.10 28.70 -53.22
N ASN A 248 5.65 29.82 -53.71
CA ASN A 248 5.45 30.45 -55.04
C ASN A 248 4.24 31.39 -55.24
N GLU A 249 3.44 31.67 -54.22
CA GLU A 249 2.38 32.68 -54.28
C GLU A 249 2.74 33.91 -53.42
N ALA A 250 2.19 35.09 -53.75
CA ALA A 250 2.33 36.28 -52.91
C ALA A 250 1.60 36.08 -51.56
N ILE A 251 2.08 36.73 -50.49
CA ILE A 251 1.38 36.73 -49.20
C ILE A 251 -0.01 37.33 -49.36
N ARG A 252 -1.02 36.59 -48.90
CA ARG A 252 -2.40 37.06 -48.79
C ARG A 252 -2.70 37.47 -47.35
N TYR A 253 -3.34 38.61 -47.19
CA TYR A 253 -3.75 39.16 -45.90
C TYR A 253 -5.27 39.09 -45.75
N GLY A 254 -5.73 38.64 -44.59
CA GLY A 254 -7.15 38.60 -44.25
C GLY A 254 -7.38 39.02 -42.80
N ALA A 255 -8.56 39.59 -42.55
CA ALA A 255 -9.06 39.64 -41.18
C ALA A 255 -9.30 38.19 -40.71
N PRO A 256 -8.83 37.80 -39.51
CA PRO A 256 -9.07 36.46 -39.00
C PRO A 256 -10.58 36.19 -38.93
N PRO A 257 -11.06 34.99 -39.31
CA PRO A 257 -12.48 34.67 -39.26
C PRO A 257 -13.00 34.80 -37.81
N LEU A 258 -13.86 35.80 -37.58
CA LEU A 258 -14.68 35.97 -36.38
C LEU A 258 -13.96 36.01 -35.01
N LEU A 259 -12.64 36.26 -34.94
CA LEU A 259 -12.02 36.60 -33.65
C LEU A 259 -12.79 37.79 -33.06
N ALA A 260 -13.42 37.57 -31.89
CA ALA A 260 -14.48 38.40 -31.34
C ALA A 260 -14.24 39.91 -31.55
N PRO A 261 -15.28 40.75 -31.74
CA PRO A 261 -15.14 42.20 -31.90
C PRO A 261 -14.27 42.91 -30.83
N GLN A 262 -14.02 42.22 -29.71
CA GLN A 262 -13.19 42.61 -28.58
C GLN A 262 -11.66 42.55 -28.85
N LEU A 263 -11.19 41.89 -29.91
CA LEU A 263 -9.76 41.75 -30.26
C LEU A 263 -9.27 42.78 -31.30
N LYS A 264 -10.03 43.85 -31.55
CA LYS A 264 -9.74 44.83 -32.62
C LYS A 264 -8.50 45.70 -32.39
N THR A 265 -8.03 45.85 -31.15
CA THR A 265 -6.87 46.68 -30.79
C THR A 265 -5.86 45.87 -29.97
N LEU A 266 -4.66 45.66 -30.51
CA LEU A 266 -3.57 44.95 -29.85
C LEU A 266 -2.71 45.92 -29.02
N SER A 267 -2.38 45.55 -27.79
CA SER A 267 -1.40 46.27 -26.97
C SER A 267 0.02 45.89 -27.40
N ASN A 268 1.06 46.71 -27.17
CA ASN A 268 2.46 46.36 -27.48
C ASN A 268 2.97 45.05 -26.83
N THR A 269 2.25 44.49 -25.87
CA THR A 269 2.61 43.25 -25.19
C THR A 269 1.69 42.08 -25.55
N SER A 270 0.73 42.27 -26.45
CA SER A 270 -0.13 41.21 -26.97
C SER A 270 0.69 40.14 -27.69
N LYS A 271 0.47 38.88 -27.31
CA LYS A 271 0.97 37.69 -28.00
C LYS A 271 -0.22 36.88 -28.51
N VAL A 272 -0.08 36.33 -29.71
CA VAL A 272 -1.04 35.41 -30.32
C VAL A 272 -0.28 34.15 -30.65
N HIS A 273 -0.85 32.98 -30.39
CA HIS A 273 -0.26 31.71 -30.78
C HIS A 273 -1.34 30.79 -31.31
N GLN A 274 -1.08 30.11 -32.43
CA GLN A 274 -1.99 29.08 -32.93
C GLN A 274 -1.58 27.70 -32.44
N MET A 275 -2.50 27.01 -31.80
CA MET A 275 -2.31 25.64 -31.34
C MET A 275 -2.37 24.65 -32.53
N PRO A 276 -1.70 23.49 -32.45
CA PRO A 276 -1.74 22.46 -33.50
C PRO A 276 -3.16 21.96 -33.83
N ASN A 277 -4.06 21.97 -32.85
CA ASN A 277 -5.48 21.62 -33.01
C ASN A 277 -6.33 22.73 -33.65
N GLY A 278 -5.72 23.84 -34.08
CA GLY A 278 -6.37 24.96 -34.75
C GLY A 278 -6.96 26.03 -33.82
N LEU A 279 -6.87 25.85 -32.50
CA LEU A 279 -7.29 26.86 -31.53
C LEU A 279 -6.32 28.05 -31.50
N ILE A 280 -6.84 29.24 -31.21
CA ILE A 280 -6.06 30.48 -31.18
C ILE A 280 -5.96 30.96 -29.74
N TRP A 281 -4.74 30.97 -29.21
CA TRP A 281 -4.42 31.57 -27.94
C TRP A 281 -4.18 33.07 -28.11
N TYR A 282 -4.96 33.89 -27.40
CA TYR A 282 -4.70 35.32 -27.24
C TYR A 282 -4.25 35.63 -25.81
N ASN A 283 -3.11 36.31 -25.65
CA ASN A 283 -2.59 36.79 -24.37
C ASN A 283 -2.24 38.28 -24.46
N ASP A 284 -2.69 39.07 -23.50
CA ASP A 284 -2.31 40.48 -23.37
C ASP A 284 -1.79 40.76 -21.95
N GLN A 285 -0.58 41.33 -21.86
CA GLN A 285 0.06 41.60 -20.57
C GLN A 285 -0.32 42.96 -19.98
N LEU A 286 -0.80 43.91 -20.80
CA LEU A 286 -1.14 45.27 -20.38
C LEU A 286 -2.61 45.39 -19.98
N SER A 287 -3.54 44.80 -20.75
CA SER A 287 -4.90 44.67 -20.27
C SER A 287 -4.90 43.62 -19.17
N ARG A 288 -5.10 44.08 -17.94
CA ARG A 288 -5.32 43.18 -16.82
C ARG A 288 -6.46 42.24 -17.26
N PHE A 289 -6.21 40.92 -17.31
CA PHE A 289 -7.21 39.85 -17.36
C PHE A 289 -7.64 39.24 -18.71
N THR A 290 -6.84 39.20 -19.79
CA THR A 290 -7.24 38.40 -20.97
C THR A 290 -6.14 37.48 -21.49
N SER A 291 -6.07 36.29 -20.91
CA SER A 291 -5.52 35.13 -21.59
C SER A 291 -6.71 34.24 -21.95
N LYS A 292 -6.99 34.08 -23.24
CA LYS A 292 -8.21 33.44 -23.74
C LYS A 292 -7.88 32.53 -24.90
N LEU A 293 -8.64 31.46 -25.03
CA LEU A 293 -8.55 30.51 -26.12
C LEU A 293 -9.79 30.61 -26.98
N TYR A 294 -9.60 30.74 -28.29
CA TYR A 294 -10.68 30.83 -29.26
C TYR A 294 -10.63 29.67 -30.25
N SER A 295 -11.78 29.26 -30.78
CA SER A 295 -11.85 28.33 -31.91
C SER A 295 -11.42 29.04 -33.20
N SER A 296 -11.13 28.28 -34.26
CA SER A 296 -10.86 28.84 -35.59
C SER A 296 -12.05 29.60 -36.19
N LYS A 297 -13.26 29.42 -35.61
CA LYS A 297 -14.48 30.17 -35.94
C LYS A 297 -14.68 31.39 -35.03
N GLY A 298 -13.77 31.66 -34.10
CA GLY A 298 -13.81 32.82 -33.22
C GLY A 298 -14.62 32.66 -31.93
N GLU A 299 -15.14 31.46 -31.64
CA GLU A 299 -15.87 31.17 -30.40
C GLU A 299 -14.91 31.11 -29.21
N LEU A 300 -15.27 31.69 -28.06
CA LEU A 300 -14.46 31.58 -26.85
C LEU A 300 -14.52 30.15 -26.30
N VAL A 301 -13.41 29.42 -26.36
CA VAL A 301 -13.25 28.05 -25.87
C VAL A 301 -12.92 28.03 -24.38
N TYR A 302 -11.99 28.87 -23.93
CA TYR A 302 -11.59 28.94 -22.53
C TYR A 302 -11.07 30.33 -22.14
N ASP A 303 -11.35 30.76 -20.91
CA ASP A 303 -10.85 32.03 -20.35
C ASP A 303 -9.98 31.76 -19.12
N PHE A 304 -8.67 31.99 -19.26
CA PHE A 304 -7.68 31.79 -18.22
C PHE A 304 -7.69 32.90 -17.16
N SER A 305 -8.51 33.94 -17.32
CA SER A 305 -8.56 35.08 -16.39
C SER A 305 -8.92 34.71 -14.95
N ASN A 306 -9.56 33.55 -14.73
CA ASN A 306 -9.87 33.03 -13.40
C ASN A 306 -8.80 32.06 -12.86
N SER A 307 -8.19 31.24 -13.73
CA SER A 307 -7.18 30.24 -13.31
C SER A 307 -5.81 30.87 -13.05
N LEU A 308 -5.48 31.96 -13.75
CA LEU A 308 -4.26 32.75 -13.53
C LEU A 308 -4.45 33.87 -12.48
N ARG A 309 -5.56 33.84 -11.71
CA ARG A 309 -6.02 34.94 -10.86
C ARG A 309 -5.49 34.89 -9.42
N SER A 310 -4.85 33.80 -8.98
CA SER A 310 -4.47 33.64 -7.56
C SER A 310 -3.41 34.67 -7.13
N ASN A 311 -3.74 35.42 -6.07
CA ASN A 311 -3.03 36.57 -5.53
C ASN A 311 -1.60 36.28 -5.06
N THR A 312 -0.60 36.59 -5.89
CA THR A 312 0.69 37.24 -5.51
C THR A 312 1.59 37.30 -6.76
N LEU A 313 1.72 38.49 -7.36
CA LEU A 313 2.54 38.79 -8.56
C LEU A 313 2.09 38.10 -9.86
N ARG A 314 1.36 38.86 -10.69
CA ARG A 314 1.01 38.62 -12.10
C ARG A 314 2.04 37.73 -12.82
N HIS A 315 1.66 36.53 -13.22
CA HIS A 315 2.56 35.61 -13.91
C HIS A 315 2.70 36.04 -15.38
N SER A 316 3.86 36.59 -15.76
CA SER A 316 4.14 36.87 -17.17
C SER A 316 4.39 35.54 -17.90
N VAL A 317 3.57 35.20 -18.90
CA VAL A 317 3.83 34.06 -19.79
C VAL A 317 5.13 34.32 -20.56
N LYS A 318 6.11 33.42 -20.41
CA LYS A 318 7.43 33.53 -21.05
C LYS A 318 7.45 32.85 -22.41
N SER A 319 7.01 31.60 -22.47
CA SER A 319 6.91 30.77 -23.67
C SER A 319 5.69 29.84 -23.57
N ILE A 320 5.24 29.37 -24.72
CA ILE A 320 4.20 28.35 -24.87
C ILE A 320 4.76 27.35 -25.87
N ASP A 321 4.91 26.10 -25.46
CA ASP A 321 5.37 25.00 -26.29
C ASP A 321 4.29 23.90 -26.29
N PHE A 322 4.29 23.02 -27.29
CA PHE A 322 3.32 21.93 -27.40
C PHE A 322 4.04 20.60 -27.40
N ASP A 323 3.47 19.62 -26.69
CA ASP A 323 3.94 18.25 -26.78
C ASP A 323 3.29 17.48 -27.95
N ALA A 324 3.78 16.28 -28.22
CA ALA A 324 3.27 15.38 -29.26
C ALA A 324 1.79 15.00 -29.09
N ASN A 325 1.23 15.16 -27.88
CA ASN A 325 -0.18 14.93 -27.56
C ASN A 325 -1.02 16.22 -27.65
N ASN A 326 -0.45 17.31 -28.18
CA ASN A 326 -1.05 18.64 -28.31
C ASN A 326 -1.41 19.32 -26.98
N ASN A 327 -0.79 18.92 -25.86
CA ASN A 327 -0.92 19.67 -24.62
C ASN A 327 -0.05 20.91 -24.70
N ALA A 328 -0.58 22.05 -24.26
CA ALA A 328 0.17 23.29 -24.19
C ALA A 328 0.92 23.38 -22.86
N TRP A 329 2.23 23.60 -22.96
CA TRP A 329 3.16 23.82 -21.86
C TRP A 329 3.45 25.31 -21.75
N ILE A 330 2.96 25.92 -20.68
CA ILE A 330 2.94 27.38 -20.52
C ILE A 330 3.94 27.75 -19.44
N SER A 331 5.09 28.25 -19.88
CA SER A 331 6.15 28.68 -18.99
C SER A 331 5.82 30.03 -18.36
N THR A 332 5.90 30.13 -17.03
CA THR A 332 5.58 31.37 -16.31
C THR A 332 6.61 31.70 -15.24
N SER A 333 6.48 32.87 -14.63
CA SER A 333 7.26 33.25 -13.44
C SER A 333 6.82 32.56 -12.14
N ASN A 334 5.89 31.59 -12.22
CA ASN A 334 5.41 30.80 -11.08
C ASN A 334 5.12 29.34 -11.48
N GLY A 335 6.09 28.70 -12.10
CA GLY A 335 6.02 27.32 -12.55
C GLY A 335 5.54 27.20 -13.99
N VAL A 336 5.17 25.98 -14.36
CA VAL A 336 4.62 25.64 -15.67
C VAL A 336 3.17 25.23 -15.54
N PHE A 337 2.33 25.70 -16.45
CA PHE A 337 0.97 25.19 -16.57
C PHE A 337 0.89 24.26 -17.77
N ILE A 338 0.34 23.07 -17.56
CA ILE A 338 -0.03 22.14 -18.62
C ILE A 338 -1.51 22.34 -18.87
N LEU A 339 -1.86 22.57 -20.13
CA LEU A 339 -3.23 22.70 -20.58
C LEU A 339 -3.52 21.66 -21.63
N ASN A 340 -4.54 20.86 -21.37
CA ASN A 340 -5.16 19.98 -22.35
C ASN A 340 -6.58 20.49 -22.65
N VAL A 341 -6.92 20.63 -23.93
CA VAL A 341 -8.25 21.08 -24.38
C VAL A 341 -8.81 20.03 -25.31
N GLU A 342 -9.88 19.39 -24.87
CA GLU A 342 -10.56 18.31 -25.59
C GLU A 342 -12.04 18.65 -25.74
N PRO A 343 -12.70 18.25 -26.84
CA PRO A 343 -14.15 18.36 -26.94
C PRO A 343 -14.82 17.62 -25.77
N SER A 344 -15.75 18.26 -25.06
CA SER A 344 -16.42 17.58 -23.94
C SER A 344 -17.60 16.76 -24.48
N PRO A 345 -17.70 15.46 -24.15
CA PRO A 345 -18.88 14.65 -24.48
C PRO A 345 -20.07 14.97 -23.55
N PHE A 346 -19.85 15.77 -22.51
CA PHE A 346 -20.87 16.15 -21.52
C PHE A 346 -21.60 17.43 -21.93
N HIS A 347 -22.93 17.37 -21.86
CA HIS A 347 -23.83 18.51 -21.99
C HIS A 347 -24.41 18.84 -20.63
N ASN A 348 -24.28 20.10 -20.23
CA ASN A 348 -24.69 20.56 -18.91
C ASN A 348 -25.98 21.40 -19.01
N TYR A 349 -26.95 21.10 -18.14
CA TYR A 349 -28.19 21.85 -18.00
C TYR A 349 -28.37 22.30 -16.54
N LEU A 350 -29.13 23.38 -16.30
CA LEU A 350 -29.40 23.92 -14.96
C LEU A 350 -28.15 24.22 -14.12
N ASN A 351 -27.08 24.73 -14.73
CA ASN A 351 -25.83 25.06 -14.04
C ASN A 351 -25.52 26.56 -14.10
N LYS A 352 -24.66 27.04 -13.18
CA LYS A 352 -24.00 28.34 -13.29
C LYS A 352 -22.50 28.14 -13.57
N ASN A 353 -21.93 29.00 -14.42
CA ASN A 353 -20.48 29.04 -14.72
C ASN A 353 -19.58 29.37 -13.50
N LYS A 354 -20.15 29.72 -12.35
CA LYS A 354 -19.46 29.86 -11.07
C LYS A 354 -20.26 29.10 -10.02
N PHE A 355 -19.63 28.13 -9.36
CA PHE A 355 -20.21 27.45 -8.20
C PHE A 355 -20.48 28.49 -7.12
N VAL A 356 -21.75 28.87 -6.94
CA VAL A 356 -22.21 29.72 -5.84
C VAL A 356 -23.02 28.80 -4.91
N PRO A 357 -22.53 28.46 -3.70
CA PRO A 357 -23.15 27.46 -2.82
C PRO A 357 -24.56 27.78 -2.29
N SER A 358 -25.24 28.84 -2.76
CA SER A 358 -26.43 29.40 -2.09
C SER A 358 -27.73 29.36 -2.91
N SER A 359 -27.75 28.78 -4.11
CA SER A 359 -28.97 28.73 -4.92
C SER A 359 -29.61 27.35 -4.89
N ARG A 360 -30.57 27.15 -3.97
CA ARG A 360 -31.40 25.92 -3.88
C ARG A 360 -32.00 25.50 -5.24
N ALA A 361 -32.22 26.42 -6.17
CA ALA A 361 -32.84 26.14 -7.47
C ALA A 361 -32.10 25.17 -8.42
N TYR A 362 -30.82 24.85 -8.18
CA TYR A 362 -30.01 24.01 -9.09
C TYR A 362 -29.71 22.60 -8.55
N LEU A 363 -30.13 22.28 -7.33
CA LEU A 363 -30.06 20.93 -6.79
C LEU A 363 -31.08 20.06 -7.51
N THR A 364 -30.61 19.07 -8.26
CA THR A 364 -31.50 18.22 -9.06
C THR A 364 -31.69 16.84 -8.42
N ARG A 365 -32.90 16.32 -8.59
CA ARG A 365 -33.38 15.03 -8.10
C ARG A 365 -33.99 14.25 -9.28
N GLY A 366 -35.00 13.42 -9.04
CA GLY A 366 -35.66 12.62 -10.06
C GLY A 366 -36.00 13.40 -11.32
N MET A 367 -35.77 12.75 -12.46
CA MET A 367 -35.92 13.34 -13.78
C MET A 367 -36.40 12.32 -14.79
N VAL A 368 -37.07 12.80 -15.84
CA VAL A 368 -37.65 11.95 -16.87
C VAL A 368 -37.82 12.71 -18.18
N GLU A 369 -37.56 12.05 -19.30
CA GLU A 369 -37.67 12.65 -20.64
C GLU A 369 -39.00 12.29 -21.32
N ASP A 370 -39.55 13.27 -22.04
CA ASP A 370 -40.69 13.09 -22.94
C ASP A 370 -40.24 12.81 -24.39
N ASP A 371 -41.13 12.25 -25.21
CA ASP A 371 -40.88 11.90 -26.62
C ASP A 371 -40.55 13.14 -27.49
N SER A 372 -40.85 14.33 -27.00
CA SER A 372 -40.59 15.61 -27.69
C SER A 372 -39.26 16.27 -27.29
N SER A 373 -38.30 15.52 -26.72
CA SER A 373 -36.99 16.02 -26.26
C SER A 373 -37.08 17.11 -25.20
N PHE A 374 -38.04 16.97 -24.28
CA PHE A 374 -38.13 17.79 -23.07
C PHE A 374 -37.77 16.96 -21.86
N LEU A 375 -36.92 17.51 -20.99
CA LEU A 375 -36.57 16.89 -19.72
C LEU A 375 -37.36 17.53 -18.58
N TYR A 376 -38.10 16.71 -17.85
CA TYR A 376 -38.82 17.11 -16.65
C TYR A 376 -37.98 16.73 -15.45
N VAL A 377 -37.66 17.69 -14.59
CA VAL A 377 -36.76 17.49 -13.45
C VAL A 377 -37.32 18.12 -12.19
N ASN A 378 -37.12 17.41 -11.08
CA ASN A 378 -37.33 17.95 -9.75
C ASN A 378 -36.09 18.72 -9.31
N SER A 379 -36.25 19.99 -8.93
CA SER A 379 -35.23 20.74 -8.20
C SER A 379 -35.76 21.26 -6.86
N TYR A 380 -34.87 21.66 -5.96
CA TYR A 380 -35.29 22.36 -4.74
C TYR A 380 -35.89 23.75 -5.03
N GLY A 381 -35.83 24.23 -6.28
CA GLY A 381 -36.53 25.43 -6.75
C GLY A 381 -37.88 25.14 -7.41
N GLY A 382 -38.41 23.91 -7.28
CA GLY A 382 -39.66 23.47 -7.89
C GLY A 382 -39.46 22.49 -9.06
N ARG A 383 -40.53 22.20 -9.79
CA ARG A 383 -40.46 21.29 -10.95
C ARG A 383 -40.18 22.08 -12.22
N GLN A 384 -39.19 21.63 -12.97
CA GLN A 384 -38.70 22.35 -14.13
C GLN A 384 -38.82 21.47 -15.38
N LYS A 385 -39.28 22.08 -16.48
CA LYS A 385 -39.24 21.54 -17.82
C LYS A 385 -38.08 22.21 -18.56
N ILE A 386 -37.18 21.41 -19.11
CA ILE A 386 -36.00 21.86 -19.86
C ILE A 386 -36.19 21.47 -21.33
N ASP A 387 -36.03 22.43 -22.23
CA ASP A 387 -35.85 22.18 -23.66
C ASP A 387 -34.41 21.71 -23.92
N LEU A 388 -34.24 20.46 -24.39
CA LEU A 388 -32.91 19.89 -24.57
C LEU A 388 -32.15 20.49 -25.76
N LYS A 389 -32.83 21.20 -26.67
CA LYS A 389 -32.22 21.86 -27.84
C LYS A 389 -31.75 23.27 -27.49
N THR A 390 -32.58 24.05 -26.80
CA THR A 390 -32.27 25.45 -26.47
C THR A 390 -31.66 25.63 -25.08
N GLY A 391 -31.80 24.64 -24.20
CA GLY A 391 -31.44 24.74 -22.78
C GLY A 391 -32.41 25.60 -21.95
N GLU A 392 -33.52 26.06 -22.53
CA GLU A 392 -34.48 26.93 -21.86
C GLU A 392 -35.25 26.17 -20.76
N VAL A 393 -35.45 26.84 -19.62
CA VAL A 393 -36.04 26.26 -18.42
C VAL A 393 -37.39 26.93 -18.13
N THR A 394 -38.45 26.14 -18.08
CA THR A 394 -39.81 26.59 -17.76
C THR A 394 -40.37 25.85 -16.54
N PRO A 395 -40.82 26.54 -15.47
CA PRO A 395 -41.50 25.89 -14.35
C PRO A 395 -42.78 25.17 -14.79
N ILE A 396 -43.02 23.94 -14.32
CA ILE A 396 -44.21 23.15 -14.69
C ILE A 396 -45.50 23.84 -14.20
N GLU A 397 -45.43 24.51 -13.05
CA GLU A 397 -46.53 25.25 -12.44
C GLU A 397 -47.15 26.28 -13.40
N LYS A 398 -46.34 26.85 -14.29
CA LYS A 398 -46.77 27.82 -15.32
C LYS A 398 -47.43 27.17 -16.55
N LEU A 399 -47.33 25.85 -16.70
CA LEU A 399 -47.82 25.12 -17.88
C LEU A 399 -49.23 24.54 -17.71
N ALA A 400 -49.76 24.42 -16.49
CA ALA A 400 -51.06 23.78 -16.25
C ALA A 400 -52.26 24.73 -16.41
N LYS A 401 -53.37 24.19 -16.90
CA LYS A 401 -54.62 24.94 -17.14
C LYS A 401 -55.47 25.17 -15.88
N LYS A 402 -55.22 24.43 -14.80
CA LYS A 402 -55.83 24.59 -13.47
C LYS A 402 -54.72 24.82 -12.46
N GLY A 403 -54.91 25.81 -11.58
CA GLY A 403 -53.94 26.24 -10.58
C GLY A 403 -53.26 25.06 -9.90
N ILE A 404 -52.01 24.84 -10.26
CA ILE A 404 -51.11 24.02 -9.45
C ILE A 404 -50.89 24.85 -8.18
N PRO A 405 -51.11 24.31 -6.98
CA PRO A 405 -50.65 24.97 -5.75
C PRO A 405 -49.19 25.37 -5.95
N ASP A 406 -48.77 26.55 -5.48
CA ASP A 406 -47.35 26.93 -5.53
C ASP A 406 -46.48 25.74 -5.11
N ALA A 407 -45.35 25.57 -5.78
CA ALA A 407 -44.48 24.41 -5.57
C ALA A 407 -44.36 24.17 -4.05
N PRO A 408 -44.64 22.94 -3.58
CA PRO A 408 -44.66 22.65 -2.15
C PRO A 408 -43.37 23.15 -1.49
N ASP A 409 -43.46 23.63 -0.23
CA ASP A 409 -42.27 24.07 0.54
C ASP A 409 -41.19 22.97 0.68
N TRP A 410 -41.53 21.73 0.32
CA TRP A 410 -40.74 20.52 0.48
C TRP A 410 -40.29 19.93 -0.86
N PRO A 411 -39.07 19.35 -0.94
CA PRO A 411 -38.48 18.92 -2.20
C PRO A 411 -39.15 17.67 -2.77
N ASN A 412 -39.47 17.71 -4.07
CA ASN A 412 -39.77 16.50 -4.84
C ASN A 412 -38.47 15.69 -5.05
N LEU A 413 -38.55 14.38 -4.86
CA LEU A 413 -37.39 13.48 -4.84
C LEU A 413 -37.29 12.58 -6.07
N ASP A 414 -38.40 11.99 -6.53
CA ASP A 414 -38.39 11.11 -7.71
C ASP A 414 -39.39 11.56 -8.76
N ALA A 415 -39.11 11.21 -10.02
CA ALA A 415 -40.00 11.43 -11.15
C ALA A 415 -40.03 10.18 -12.01
N MET A 416 -41.23 9.79 -12.47
CA MET A 416 -41.42 8.60 -13.29
C MET A 416 -42.41 8.90 -14.41
N ARG A 417 -42.20 8.33 -15.59
CA ARG A 417 -43.19 8.33 -16.68
C ARG A 417 -43.83 6.96 -16.75
N ASP A 418 -45.16 6.92 -16.67
CA ASP A 418 -45.92 5.68 -16.82
C ASP A 418 -46.05 5.27 -18.30
N ARG A 419 -46.48 4.04 -18.56
CA ARG A 419 -46.72 3.51 -19.92
C ARG A 419 -47.79 4.28 -20.71
N LYS A 420 -48.65 5.05 -20.04
CA LYS A 420 -49.68 5.89 -20.67
C LYS A 420 -49.14 7.28 -21.06
N GLY A 421 -47.91 7.61 -20.64
CA GLY A 421 -47.25 8.88 -20.89
C GLY A 421 -47.57 9.96 -19.85
N ASN A 422 -48.14 9.62 -18.69
CA ASN A 422 -48.29 10.56 -17.58
C ASN A 422 -47.01 10.61 -16.74
N PHE A 423 -46.75 11.76 -16.16
CA PHE A 423 -45.60 12.02 -15.31
C PHE A 423 -46.00 12.02 -13.84
N TRP A 424 -45.39 11.14 -13.07
CA TRP A 424 -45.61 10.98 -11.64
C TRP A 424 -44.47 11.62 -10.86
N PHE A 425 -44.80 12.39 -9.84
CA PHE A 425 -43.86 13.09 -8.97
C PHE A 425 -44.15 12.74 -7.51
N CYS A 426 -43.11 12.37 -6.76
CA CYS A 426 -43.21 12.12 -5.33
C CYS A 426 -42.08 12.83 -4.56
N GLY A 427 -42.31 13.13 -3.29
CA GLY A 427 -41.35 13.79 -2.41
C GLY A 427 -41.78 13.72 -0.95
N GLU A 428 -41.41 14.75 -0.18
CA GLU A 428 -41.79 14.89 1.23
C GLU A 428 -43.23 15.43 1.37
N SER A 429 -44.20 14.54 1.13
CA SER A 429 -45.63 14.87 1.13
C SER A 429 -46.48 13.62 1.35
N ASN A 430 -47.68 13.79 1.90
CA ASN A 430 -48.67 12.71 2.01
C ASN A 430 -49.49 12.53 0.72
N VAL A 431 -49.12 13.20 -0.37
CA VAL A 431 -49.72 13.03 -1.70
C VAL A 431 -48.65 12.80 -2.78
N VAL A 432 -49.00 11.96 -3.76
CA VAL A 432 -48.25 11.75 -5.00
C VAL A 432 -48.99 12.44 -6.13
N GLN A 433 -48.28 13.16 -6.99
CA GLN A 433 -48.87 13.99 -8.04
C GLN A 433 -48.65 13.35 -9.42
N CYS A 434 -49.72 13.25 -10.22
CA CYS A 434 -49.71 12.73 -11.60
C CYS A 434 -50.11 13.79 -12.61
N PHE A 435 -49.20 14.15 -13.50
CA PHE A 435 -49.35 15.18 -14.52
C PHE A 435 -49.57 14.53 -15.88
N ASP A 436 -50.69 14.87 -16.51
CA ASP A 436 -50.95 14.49 -17.89
C ASP A 436 -50.49 15.62 -18.83
N PRO A 437 -49.43 15.39 -19.62
CA PRO A 437 -48.88 16.42 -20.51
C PRO A 437 -49.83 16.79 -21.66
N LYS A 438 -50.72 15.88 -22.07
CA LYS A 438 -51.67 16.11 -23.18
C LYS A 438 -52.81 17.01 -22.74
N SER A 439 -53.41 16.72 -21.59
CA SER A 439 -54.50 17.55 -21.05
C SER A 439 -54.00 18.76 -20.27
N LYS A 440 -52.72 18.78 -19.87
CA LYS A 440 -52.10 19.78 -18.98
C LYS A 440 -52.83 19.86 -17.63
N THR A 441 -53.24 18.70 -17.10
CA THR A 441 -53.93 18.57 -15.81
C THR A 441 -53.07 17.83 -14.79
N MET A 442 -53.25 18.20 -13.53
CA MET A 442 -52.56 17.64 -12.37
C MET A 442 -53.58 16.93 -11.47
N LYS A 443 -53.33 15.68 -11.10
CA LYS A 443 -54.12 14.90 -10.14
C LYS A 443 -53.27 14.54 -8.93
N GLU A 444 -53.86 14.53 -7.74
CA GLU A 444 -53.20 14.16 -6.49
C GLU A 444 -53.76 12.84 -5.95
N TYR A 445 -52.87 11.98 -5.47
CA TYR A 445 -53.17 10.67 -4.92
C TYR A 445 -52.70 10.60 -3.46
N PRO A 446 -53.60 10.52 -2.48
CA PRO A 446 -53.22 10.50 -1.07
C PRO A 446 -52.58 9.16 -0.67
N CYS A 447 -51.64 9.23 0.27
CA CYS A 447 -51.02 8.07 0.92
C CYS A 447 -51.84 7.67 2.14
N LYS A 448 -52.45 6.48 2.12
CA LYS A 448 -53.32 5.97 3.20
C LYS A 448 -52.68 4.78 3.92
N HIS A 449 -52.83 4.79 5.25
CA HIS A 449 -52.52 3.65 6.10
C HIS A 449 -53.79 2.80 6.32
N ARG A 450 -53.67 1.47 6.33
CA ARG A 450 -54.81 0.58 6.66
C ARG A 450 -55.23 0.69 8.13
N VAL A 451 -54.35 1.17 9.00
CA VAL A 451 -54.64 1.48 10.41
C VAL A 451 -54.58 3.01 10.57
N PRO A 452 -55.59 3.67 11.13
CA PRO A 452 -55.54 5.10 11.41
C PRO A 452 -54.36 5.40 12.35
N ILE A 453 -53.48 6.32 11.96
CA ILE A 453 -52.44 6.84 12.84
C ILE A 453 -53.02 8.09 13.48
N GLU A 454 -53.01 8.18 14.82
CA GLU A 454 -53.63 9.28 15.59
C GLU A 454 -52.90 10.65 15.48
N SER A 455 -52.03 10.84 14.49
CA SER A 455 -51.25 12.08 14.34
C SER A 455 -51.21 12.54 12.88
N ASP A 456 -51.78 13.72 12.62
CA ASP A 456 -51.76 14.42 11.33
C ASP A 456 -50.36 14.99 10.97
N ASP A 457 -49.41 14.97 11.91
CA ASP A 457 -48.08 15.57 11.76
C ASP A 457 -47.02 14.66 11.09
N TYR A 458 -47.32 13.38 10.83
CA TYR A 458 -46.34 12.48 10.20
C TYR A 458 -46.43 12.57 8.66
N LYS A 459 -45.51 13.34 8.05
CA LYS A 459 -45.34 13.34 6.58
C LYS A 459 -44.50 12.14 6.15
N GLU A 460 -45.07 11.28 5.31
CA GLU A 460 -44.35 10.18 4.70
C GLU A 460 -43.34 10.72 3.66
N LEU A 461 -42.09 10.24 3.72
CA LEU A 461 -41.06 10.62 2.76
C LEU A 461 -41.05 9.62 1.61
N ASN A 462 -41.58 10.03 0.45
CA ASN A 462 -41.67 9.18 -0.73
C ASN A 462 -40.38 9.27 -1.54
N LEU A 463 -39.73 8.12 -1.75
CA LEU A 463 -38.35 8.05 -2.22
C LEU A 463 -38.24 7.57 -3.68
N LYS A 464 -39.03 6.58 -4.09
CA LYS A 464 -38.90 5.97 -5.42
C LYS A 464 -40.25 5.52 -5.96
N LEU A 465 -40.52 5.78 -7.24
CA LEU A 465 -41.68 5.24 -7.96
C LEU A 465 -41.22 4.18 -8.99
N HIS A 466 -42.05 3.15 -9.17
CA HIS A 466 -41.81 2.10 -10.15
C HIS A 466 -43.13 1.51 -10.66
N GLU A 467 -43.34 1.45 -11.97
CA GLU A 467 -44.45 0.73 -12.60
C GLU A 467 -44.00 -0.68 -12.98
N ASP A 468 -44.66 -1.70 -12.42
CA ASP A 468 -44.35 -3.10 -12.72
C ASP A 468 -44.94 -3.58 -14.06
N SER A 469 -44.52 -4.76 -14.51
CA SER A 469 -44.97 -5.38 -15.76
C SER A 469 -46.48 -5.57 -15.85
N ARG A 470 -47.15 -5.70 -14.70
CA ARG A 470 -48.60 -5.89 -14.53
C ARG A 470 -49.37 -4.56 -14.48
N GLY A 471 -48.69 -3.41 -14.56
CA GLY A 471 -49.29 -2.08 -14.53
C GLY A 471 -49.62 -1.58 -13.13
N ARG A 472 -49.08 -2.20 -12.06
CA ARG A 472 -49.17 -1.66 -10.70
C ARG A 472 -48.06 -0.65 -10.48
N ILE A 473 -48.42 0.50 -9.91
CA ILE A 473 -47.44 1.52 -9.50
C ILE A 473 -47.07 1.28 -8.05
N TRP A 474 -45.81 0.98 -7.81
CA TRP A 474 -45.19 0.83 -6.51
C TRP A 474 -44.48 2.12 -6.11
N MET A 475 -44.45 2.36 -4.80
CA MET A 475 -43.77 3.49 -4.20
C MET A 475 -42.94 3.03 -3.00
N GLY A 476 -41.64 3.26 -3.05
CA GLY A 476 -40.74 3.12 -1.91
C GLY A 476 -40.79 4.36 -1.03
N THR A 477 -40.89 4.17 0.28
CA THR A 477 -40.95 5.27 1.27
C THR A 477 -39.93 5.08 2.39
N ARG A 478 -39.93 5.98 3.38
CA ARG A 478 -39.14 5.82 4.61
C ARG A 478 -39.64 4.68 5.50
N SER A 479 -40.90 4.27 5.34
CA SER A 479 -41.58 3.27 6.18
C SER A 479 -42.03 2.02 5.41
N GLY A 480 -41.30 1.65 4.34
CA GLY A 480 -41.55 0.45 3.56
C GLY A 480 -42.07 0.75 2.15
N VAL A 481 -43.01 -0.07 1.68
CA VAL A 481 -43.51 -0.03 0.30
C VAL A 481 -45.01 0.24 0.30
N TYR A 482 -45.44 1.06 -0.66
CA TYR A 482 -46.83 1.35 -0.96
C TYR A 482 -47.12 0.92 -2.40
N TYR A 483 -48.38 0.69 -2.73
CA TYR A 483 -48.84 0.50 -4.10
C TYR A 483 -50.08 1.33 -4.37
N LEU A 484 -50.26 1.75 -5.62
CA LEU A 484 -51.44 2.47 -6.06
C LEU A 484 -52.62 1.51 -6.17
N ASP A 485 -53.63 1.74 -5.34
CA ASP A 485 -54.94 1.12 -5.50
C ASP A 485 -55.78 1.98 -6.45
N THR A 486 -56.09 1.43 -7.61
CA THR A 486 -56.83 2.13 -8.67
C THR A 486 -58.31 2.30 -8.35
N VAL A 487 -58.88 1.50 -7.44
CA VAL A 487 -60.28 1.64 -6.99
C VAL A 487 -60.37 2.72 -5.93
N ALA A 488 -59.46 2.70 -4.94
CA ALA A 488 -59.42 3.69 -3.87
C ALA A 488 -58.82 5.04 -4.32
N GLN A 489 -58.20 5.10 -5.51
CA GLN A 489 -57.43 6.24 -6.03
C GLN A 489 -56.43 6.78 -5.01
N ALA A 490 -55.73 5.88 -4.32
CA ALA A 490 -54.81 6.20 -3.22
C ALA A 490 -53.65 5.22 -3.17
N PHE A 491 -52.50 5.66 -2.65
CA PHE A 491 -51.38 4.77 -2.34
C PHE A 491 -51.62 4.09 -1.00
N ILE A 492 -51.66 2.76 -0.98
CA ILE A 492 -51.92 1.95 0.21
C ILE A 492 -50.62 1.29 0.67
N LYS A 493 -50.34 1.38 1.98
CA LYS A 493 -49.17 0.73 2.57
C LYS A 493 -49.25 -0.80 2.43
N PHE A 494 -48.19 -1.40 1.90
CA PHE A 494 -47.99 -2.85 1.89
C PHE A 494 -47.36 -3.30 3.21
N ASN A 495 -48.07 -4.15 3.97
CA ASN A 495 -47.57 -4.69 5.21
C ASN A 495 -46.88 -6.04 4.97
N ALA A 496 -45.56 -6.07 5.12
CA ALA A 496 -44.78 -7.30 5.11
C ALA A 496 -44.93 -8.05 6.44
N HIS A 497 -44.89 -9.38 6.37
CA HIS A 497 -45.06 -10.27 7.51
C HIS A 497 -43.90 -11.29 7.60
N GLY A 498 -43.81 -11.99 8.74
CA GLY A 498 -42.81 -13.05 8.95
C GLY A 498 -41.37 -12.54 8.86
N LEU A 499 -40.53 -13.25 8.10
CA LEU A 499 -39.10 -12.92 7.92
C LEU A 499 -38.84 -11.55 7.29
N CYS A 500 -39.84 -10.95 6.64
CA CYS A 500 -39.74 -9.66 5.98
C CYS A 500 -40.35 -8.50 6.78
N ILE A 501 -40.75 -8.71 8.04
CA ILE A 501 -41.44 -7.68 8.86
C ILE A 501 -40.64 -6.37 9.00
N LYS A 502 -39.31 -6.45 8.97
CA LYS A 502 -38.40 -5.29 9.03
C LYS A 502 -38.57 -4.33 7.84
N LEU A 503 -39.15 -4.77 6.72
CA LEU A 503 -39.47 -3.91 5.59
C LEU A 503 -40.41 -2.76 5.97
N ASN A 504 -41.36 -2.99 6.89
CA ASN A 504 -42.37 -2.00 7.27
C ASN A 504 -41.81 -0.77 8.02
N THR A 505 -40.53 -0.82 8.39
CA THR A 505 -39.79 0.26 9.04
C THR A 505 -38.50 0.62 8.28
N SER A 506 -38.28 0.01 7.12
CA SER A 506 -37.08 0.22 6.30
C SER A 506 -37.32 1.28 5.24
N LYS A 507 -36.29 2.06 4.96
CA LYS A 507 -36.28 3.04 3.87
C LYS A 507 -36.03 2.31 2.56
N VAL A 508 -36.93 2.47 1.59
CA VAL A 508 -36.84 1.81 0.29
C VAL A 508 -36.34 2.81 -0.75
N TYR A 509 -35.14 2.58 -1.28
CA TYR A 509 -34.48 3.48 -2.22
C TYR A 509 -34.60 3.02 -3.67
N ALA A 510 -34.73 1.72 -3.90
CA ALA A 510 -34.76 1.12 -5.22
C ALA A 510 -35.84 0.05 -5.31
N LEU A 511 -36.51 0.00 -6.46
CA LEU A 511 -37.49 -1.01 -6.84
C LEU A 511 -37.16 -1.41 -8.29
N VAL A 512 -36.83 -2.69 -8.50
CA VAL A 512 -36.41 -3.22 -9.81
C VAL A 512 -37.04 -4.57 -10.05
N GLU A 513 -37.73 -4.70 -11.18
CA GLU A 513 -38.38 -5.93 -11.58
C GLU A 513 -37.43 -6.84 -12.38
N ASP A 514 -37.43 -8.12 -12.04
CA ASP A 514 -36.88 -9.22 -12.82
C ASP A 514 -38.05 -9.99 -13.44
N VAL A 515 -38.43 -9.57 -14.64
CA VAL A 515 -39.62 -10.07 -15.36
C VAL A 515 -39.49 -11.56 -15.69
N GLU A 516 -38.28 -12.03 -16.02
CA GLU A 516 -38.02 -13.43 -16.41
C GLU A 516 -38.31 -14.40 -15.27
N ASN A 517 -37.93 -14.02 -14.04
CA ASN A 517 -38.14 -14.85 -12.85
C ASN A 517 -39.42 -14.51 -12.07
N GLY A 518 -40.17 -13.48 -12.49
CA GLY A 518 -41.37 -13.03 -11.81
C GLY A 518 -41.09 -12.49 -10.39
N ILE A 519 -40.04 -11.67 -10.26
CA ILE A 519 -39.58 -11.13 -8.97
C ILE A 519 -39.53 -9.61 -9.02
N LEU A 520 -39.90 -8.95 -7.93
CA LEU A 520 -39.59 -7.53 -7.69
C LEU A 520 -38.60 -7.41 -6.53
N TRP A 521 -37.46 -6.79 -6.80
CA TRP A 521 -36.40 -6.54 -5.83
C TRP A 521 -36.56 -5.15 -5.23
N ALA A 522 -36.54 -5.08 -3.90
CA ALA A 522 -36.56 -3.82 -3.14
C ALA A 522 -35.22 -3.62 -2.42
N GLY A 523 -34.47 -2.59 -2.83
CA GLY A 523 -33.24 -2.15 -2.19
C GLY A 523 -33.54 -1.18 -1.06
N THR A 524 -33.03 -1.47 0.14
CA THR A 524 -33.37 -0.72 1.36
C THR A 524 -32.15 -0.37 2.19
N ASN A 525 -32.33 0.38 3.28
CA ASN A 525 -31.28 0.57 4.30
C ASN A 525 -31.05 -0.64 5.22
N SER A 526 -31.81 -1.73 5.08
CA SER A 526 -31.71 -2.91 5.94
C SER A 526 -31.55 -4.21 5.12
N GLY A 527 -31.04 -4.10 3.91
CA GLY A 527 -30.80 -5.20 2.99
C GLY A 527 -31.71 -5.17 1.76
N ILE A 528 -31.79 -6.31 1.09
CA ILE A 528 -32.60 -6.49 -0.12
C ILE A 528 -33.79 -7.39 0.21
N TYR A 529 -34.97 -6.99 -0.25
CA TYR A 529 -36.19 -7.79 -0.10
C TYR A 529 -36.67 -8.30 -1.46
N LYS A 530 -37.06 -9.57 -1.49
CA LYS A 530 -37.60 -10.25 -2.67
C LYS A 530 -39.12 -10.32 -2.56
N PHE A 531 -39.82 -9.65 -3.47
CA PHE A 531 -41.26 -9.80 -3.68
C PHE A 531 -41.49 -10.86 -4.75
N ASP A 532 -42.22 -11.90 -4.41
CA ASP A 532 -42.52 -13.00 -5.31
C ASP A 532 -43.94 -12.83 -5.85
N TYR A 533 -44.04 -12.60 -7.16
CA TYR A 533 -45.34 -12.37 -7.81
C TYR A 533 -46.24 -13.61 -7.86
N LYS A 534 -45.71 -14.81 -7.62
CA LYS A 534 -46.49 -16.06 -7.50
C LYS A 534 -47.27 -16.10 -6.19
N PHE A 535 -46.67 -15.60 -5.11
CA PHE A 535 -47.28 -15.57 -3.79
C PHE A 535 -47.87 -14.19 -3.42
N ASP A 536 -47.65 -13.19 -4.29
CA ASP A 536 -48.01 -11.77 -4.10
C ASP A 536 -47.59 -11.22 -2.73
N ARG A 537 -46.38 -11.58 -2.28
CA ARG A 537 -45.81 -11.15 -0.99
C ARG A 537 -44.28 -11.10 -1.01
N PHE A 538 -43.71 -10.35 -0.08
CA PHE A 538 -42.27 -10.42 0.23
C PHE A 538 -41.91 -11.74 0.91
N THR A 539 -41.01 -12.51 0.32
CA THR A 539 -40.66 -13.88 0.74
C THR A 539 -39.31 -13.96 1.44
N TYR A 540 -38.31 -13.18 1.00
CA TYR A 540 -36.96 -13.23 1.55
C TYR A 540 -36.38 -11.83 1.82
N ARG A 541 -35.54 -11.77 2.86
CA ARG A 541 -34.65 -10.65 3.17
C ARG A 541 -33.20 -11.15 3.11
N TYR A 542 -32.38 -10.47 2.34
CA TYR A 542 -30.94 -10.66 2.26
C TYR A 542 -30.25 -9.54 3.03
N SER A 543 -29.37 -9.88 3.97
CA SER A 543 -28.73 -8.91 4.87
C SER A 543 -27.42 -9.46 5.43
N ILE A 544 -26.54 -8.56 5.90
CA ILE A 544 -25.27 -8.88 6.56
C ILE A 544 -25.46 -9.71 7.84
N ASP A 545 -26.59 -9.54 8.53
CA ASP A 545 -26.93 -10.27 9.76
C ASP A 545 -27.35 -11.73 9.49
N GLN A 546 -27.61 -12.08 8.23
CA GLN A 546 -28.10 -13.40 7.84
C GLN A 546 -26.94 -14.31 7.46
N LYS A 547 -27.00 -15.59 7.85
CA LYS A 547 -26.04 -16.61 7.39
C LYS A 547 -26.33 -17.02 5.94
N LYS A 548 -25.34 -17.59 5.25
CA LYS A 548 -25.53 -18.20 3.92
C LYS A 548 -26.72 -19.18 3.99
N PRO A 549 -27.67 -19.13 3.04
CA PRO A 549 -27.63 -18.49 1.72
C PRO A 549 -28.23 -17.07 1.62
N ARG A 550 -28.53 -16.37 2.73
CA ARG A 550 -29.20 -15.05 2.71
C ARG A 550 -28.27 -13.87 3.01
N TYR A 551 -26.97 -14.08 2.83
CA TYR A 551 -25.94 -13.13 3.18
C TYR A 551 -25.60 -12.21 2.00
N ILE A 552 -25.58 -10.90 2.22
CA ILE A 552 -24.96 -9.92 1.30
C ILE A 552 -23.91 -9.12 2.09
N PRO A 553 -22.82 -8.66 1.45
CA PRO A 553 -21.72 -8.03 2.16
C PRO A 553 -22.07 -6.61 2.68
N HIS A 554 -23.21 -6.05 2.30
CA HIS A 554 -23.65 -4.72 2.73
C HIS A 554 -25.17 -4.61 2.78
N ASP A 555 -25.72 -3.92 3.80
CA ASP A 555 -27.17 -3.80 4.01
C ASP A 555 -27.79 -2.56 3.37
N TYR A 556 -27.03 -1.47 3.25
CA TYR A 556 -27.59 -0.19 2.83
C TYR A 556 -27.49 -0.04 1.30
N ILE A 557 -28.54 -0.46 0.61
CA ILE A 557 -28.63 -0.49 -0.86
C ILE A 557 -29.42 0.72 -1.36
N LEU A 558 -28.76 1.56 -2.15
CA LEU A 558 -29.33 2.80 -2.70
C LEU A 558 -29.91 2.61 -4.11
N THR A 559 -29.29 1.74 -4.90
CA THR A 559 -29.72 1.44 -6.27
C THR A 559 -29.44 -0.02 -6.61
N ILE A 560 -30.27 -0.57 -7.48
CA ILE A 560 -30.16 -1.93 -8.01
C ILE A 560 -30.21 -1.80 -9.53
N HIS A 561 -29.35 -2.54 -10.21
CA HIS A 561 -29.37 -2.69 -11.65
C HIS A 561 -29.39 -4.18 -12.01
N LYS A 562 -30.38 -4.61 -12.79
CA LYS A 562 -30.53 -6.01 -13.21
C LYS A 562 -29.71 -6.25 -14.47
N ASP A 563 -28.74 -7.15 -14.37
CA ASP A 563 -28.03 -7.75 -15.51
C ASP A 563 -28.63 -9.15 -15.77
N LYS A 564 -28.13 -9.90 -16.76
CA LYS A 564 -28.68 -11.22 -17.16
C LYS A 564 -28.84 -12.18 -15.98
N ASP A 565 -27.72 -12.55 -15.35
CA ASP A 565 -27.68 -13.58 -14.28
C ASP A 565 -27.35 -13.00 -12.89
N CYS A 566 -27.14 -11.69 -12.79
CA CYS A 566 -26.71 -11.03 -11.56
C CYS A 566 -27.34 -9.66 -11.37
N LEU A 567 -27.28 -9.18 -10.12
CA LEU A 567 -27.68 -7.83 -9.75
C LEU A 567 -26.43 -7.01 -9.40
N TRP A 568 -26.33 -5.82 -9.98
CA TRP A 568 -25.37 -4.81 -9.56
C TRP A 568 -26.02 -3.90 -8.53
N LEU A 569 -25.38 -3.76 -7.38
CA LEU A 569 -25.90 -3.06 -6.22
C LEU A 569 -25.02 -1.85 -5.95
N GLY A 570 -25.61 -0.65 -5.99
CA GLY A 570 -24.98 0.57 -5.52
C GLY A 570 -25.35 0.81 -4.06
N THR A 571 -24.33 1.02 -3.22
CA THR A 571 -24.51 1.05 -1.77
C THR A 571 -24.16 2.39 -1.15
N TYR A 572 -24.63 2.60 0.08
CA TYR A 572 -24.19 3.70 0.93
C TYR A 572 -22.84 3.36 1.56
N GLU A 573 -21.75 4.00 1.12
CA GLU A 573 -20.37 3.79 1.64
C GLU A 573 -19.78 2.37 1.50
N GLY A 574 -20.51 1.42 0.93
CA GLY A 574 -20.07 0.06 0.68
C GLY A 574 -19.55 -0.18 -0.75
N GLY A 575 -19.50 0.80 -1.64
CA GLY A 575 -19.07 0.62 -3.03
C GLY A 575 -20.08 -0.09 -3.93
N LEU A 576 -19.57 -0.74 -4.98
CA LEU A 576 -20.34 -1.47 -5.99
C LEU A 576 -20.25 -2.98 -5.72
N ILE A 577 -21.38 -3.67 -5.69
CA ILE A 577 -21.42 -5.12 -5.47
C ILE A 577 -22.08 -5.79 -6.67
N LYS A 578 -21.42 -6.76 -7.28
CA LYS A 578 -22.02 -7.70 -8.23
C LYS A 578 -22.48 -8.91 -7.43
N TRP A 579 -23.78 -9.17 -7.36
CA TRP A 579 -24.35 -10.22 -6.53
C TRP A 579 -25.15 -11.21 -7.37
N PHE A 580 -24.98 -12.50 -7.09
CA PHE A 580 -25.69 -13.61 -7.74
C PHE A 580 -26.71 -14.20 -6.76
N PRO A 581 -28.01 -13.86 -6.88
CA PRO A 581 -29.01 -14.23 -5.87
C PRO A 581 -29.18 -15.73 -5.65
N GLU A 582 -29.06 -16.54 -6.71
CA GLU A 582 -29.29 -18.00 -6.67
C GLU A 582 -28.16 -18.75 -5.95
N THR A 583 -26.90 -18.35 -6.18
CA THR A 583 -25.73 -19.00 -5.57
C THR A 583 -25.23 -18.29 -4.32
N ASN A 584 -25.73 -17.07 -4.08
CA ASN A 584 -25.26 -16.15 -3.06
C ASN A 584 -23.74 -15.86 -3.14
N LYS A 585 -23.16 -15.94 -4.34
CA LYS A 585 -21.80 -15.46 -4.64
C LYS A 585 -21.84 -13.95 -4.91
N TYR A 586 -20.74 -13.26 -4.65
CA TYR A 586 -20.62 -11.84 -4.97
C TYR A 586 -19.18 -11.46 -5.31
N GLU A 587 -19.03 -10.37 -6.06
CA GLU A 587 -17.80 -9.60 -6.23
C GLU A 587 -18.03 -8.20 -5.67
N HIS A 588 -17.05 -7.65 -4.97
CA HIS A 588 -17.19 -6.40 -4.22
C HIS A 588 -16.09 -5.43 -4.62
N PHE A 589 -16.48 -4.29 -5.17
CA PHE A 589 -15.60 -3.25 -5.69
C PHE A 589 -15.72 -2.01 -4.81
N THR A 590 -14.58 -1.55 -4.28
CA THR A 590 -14.46 -0.35 -3.44
C THR A 590 -13.39 0.58 -4.01
N ILE A 591 -13.05 1.65 -3.30
CA ILE A 591 -11.90 2.51 -3.63
C ILE A 591 -10.61 1.70 -3.81
N ALA A 592 -10.41 0.63 -3.03
CA ALA A 592 -9.26 -0.27 -3.16
C ALA A 592 -9.24 -1.03 -4.50
N ALA A 593 -10.40 -1.21 -5.14
CA ALA A 593 -10.53 -1.82 -6.46
C ALA A 593 -10.50 -0.79 -7.62
N GLY A 594 -10.27 0.49 -7.32
CA GLY A 594 -10.14 1.57 -8.32
C GLY A 594 -11.37 2.48 -8.49
N LEU A 595 -12.42 2.33 -7.67
CA LEU A 595 -13.51 3.31 -7.63
C LEU A 595 -13.01 4.65 -7.05
N SER A 596 -13.57 5.79 -7.45
CA SER A 596 -13.25 7.08 -6.82
C SER A 596 -13.99 7.31 -5.50
N ASP A 597 -15.09 6.61 -5.26
CA ASP A 597 -15.92 6.72 -4.06
C ASP A 597 -16.65 5.41 -3.80
N ASN A 598 -16.93 5.14 -2.52
CA ASN A 598 -17.77 4.01 -2.12
C ASN A 598 -19.26 4.37 -2.05
N MET A 599 -19.63 5.66 -2.18
CA MET A 599 -21.03 6.07 -2.25
C MET A 599 -21.54 5.97 -3.69
N ILE A 600 -22.43 5.00 -3.98
CA ILE A 600 -22.97 4.79 -5.32
C ILE A 600 -24.46 5.14 -5.36
N TYR A 601 -24.81 6.28 -5.96
CA TYR A 601 -26.17 6.81 -6.02
C TYR A 601 -27.04 6.23 -7.13
N GLY A 602 -26.44 5.99 -8.29
CA GLY A 602 -27.11 5.54 -9.51
C GLY A 602 -26.21 4.63 -10.32
N ILE A 603 -26.82 3.70 -11.06
CA ILE A 603 -26.15 2.78 -11.98
C ILE A 603 -26.94 2.80 -13.27
N LEU A 604 -26.29 3.12 -14.38
CA LEU A 604 -26.84 2.99 -15.73
C LEU A 604 -25.89 2.16 -16.58
N GLU A 605 -26.42 1.20 -17.33
CA GLU A 605 -25.61 0.36 -18.23
C GLU A 605 -25.71 0.86 -19.67
N ASP A 606 -24.56 1.02 -20.33
CA ASP A 606 -24.47 1.32 -21.76
C ASP A 606 -24.42 0.07 -22.64
N ASP A 607 -24.48 0.26 -23.96
CA ASP A 607 -24.59 -0.86 -24.91
C ASP A 607 -23.24 -1.60 -25.10
N ASN A 608 -22.16 -1.12 -24.47
CA ASN A 608 -20.79 -1.67 -24.54
C ASN A 608 -20.36 -2.32 -23.21
N ASP A 609 -21.33 -2.85 -22.45
CA ASP A 609 -21.11 -3.53 -21.18
C ASP A 609 -20.39 -2.68 -20.11
N ASN A 610 -20.51 -1.34 -20.16
CA ASN A 610 -20.02 -0.46 -19.08
C ASN A 610 -21.17 0.02 -18.20
N LEU A 611 -20.86 0.11 -16.90
CA LEU A 611 -21.72 0.69 -15.88
C LEU A 611 -21.28 2.12 -15.59
N TRP A 612 -22.21 3.05 -15.66
CA TRP A 612 -22.03 4.45 -15.30
C TRP A 612 -22.59 4.69 -13.91
N LEU A 613 -21.71 5.03 -12.98
CA LEU A 613 -21.97 5.14 -11.55
C LEU A 613 -21.85 6.59 -11.08
N SER A 614 -22.87 7.14 -10.44
CA SER A 614 -22.79 8.47 -9.83
C SER A 614 -22.41 8.41 -8.35
N SER A 615 -21.57 9.34 -7.88
CA SER A 615 -21.01 9.34 -6.52
C SER A 615 -20.84 10.74 -5.90
N ASN A 616 -20.22 10.85 -4.73
CA ASN A 616 -19.80 12.16 -4.19
C ASN A 616 -18.51 12.67 -4.85
N TYR A 617 -17.71 11.79 -5.43
CA TYR A 617 -16.44 12.12 -6.10
C TYR A 617 -16.47 11.80 -7.59
N GLY A 618 -17.42 12.42 -8.28
CA GLY A 618 -17.53 12.41 -9.73
C GLY A 618 -18.41 11.29 -10.28
N LEU A 619 -18.41 11.20 -11.61
CA LEU A 619 -19.10 10.18 -12.37
C LEU A 619 -18.08 9.11 -12.78
N MET A 620 -18.39 7.85 -12.53
CA MET A 620 -17.51 6.72 -12.83
C MET A 620 -18.06 5.91 -13.99
N ARG A 621 -17.20 5.46 -14.90
CA ARG A 621 -17.50 4.45 -15.93
C ARG A 621 -16.71 3.18 -15.61
N PHE A 622 -17.42 2.15 -15.18
CA PHE A 622 -16.89 0.85 -14.77
C PHE A 622 -17.15 -0.20 -15.86
N ASN A 623 -16.10 -0.73 -16.47
CA ASN A 623 -16.21 -1.77 -17.49
C ASN A 623 -16.37 -3.16 -16.86
N LYS A 624 -17.41 -3.91 -17.23
CA LYS A 624 -17.75 -5.19 -16.58
C LYS A 624 -16.72 -6.31 -16.81
N GLU A 625 -16.00 -6.31 -17.94
CA GLU A 625 -15.03 -7.34 -18.29
C GLU A 625 -13.65 -7.07 -17.67
N THR A 626 -13.10 -5.88 -17.94
CA THR A 626 -11.78 -5.46 -17.45
C THR A 626 -11.79 -5.05 -15.99
N LYS A 627 -12.99 -4.85 -15.39
CA LYS A 627 -13.21 -4.34 -14.03
C LYS A 627 -12.62 -2.95 -13.80
N TRP A 628 -12.35 -2.25 -14.90
CA TRP A 628 -11.69 -0.95 -14.91
C TRP A 628 -12.67 0.18 -14.64
N CYS A 629 -12.31 1.12 -13.78
CA CYS A 629 -13.11 2.30 -13.47
C CYS A 629 -12.43 3.57 -13.97
N THR A 630 -13.10 4.32 -14.84
CA THR A 630 -12.68 5.66 -15.28
C THR A 630 -13.51 6.71 -14.54
N THR A 631 -12.88 7.66 -13.84
CA THR A 631 -13.59 8.72 -13.11
C THR A 631 -13.53 10.03 -13.86
N TYR A 632 -14.69 10.63 -14.08
CA TYR A 632 -14.89 11.97 -14.61
C TYR A 632 -15.19 12.95 -13.47
N SER A 633 -14.48 14.07 -13.47
CA SER A 633 -14.52 15.15 -12.48
C SER A 633 -14.94 16.46 -13.11
N LEU A 634 -15.08 17.53 -12.32
CA LEU A 634 -15.30 18.91 -12.80
C LEU A 634 -14.37 19.31 -13.97
N ARG A 635 -13.14 18.79 -14.00
CA ARG A 635 -12.14 19.10 -15.05
C ARG A 635 -12.48 18.45 -16.40
N ASP A 636 -13.26 17.38 -16.38
CA ASP A 636 -13.69 16.61 -17.55
C ASP A 636 -14.96 17.20 -18.20
N GLY A 637 -15.60 18.17 -17.54
CA GLY A 637 -16.75 18.90 -18.06
C GLY A 637 -18.07 18.63 -17.35
N ILE A 638 -18.10 17.82 -16.29
CA ILE A 638 -19.31 17.66 -15.46
C ILE A 638 -19.57 18.90 -14.60
N THR A 639 -20.79 19.10 -14.10
CA THR A 639 -21.18 20.34 -13.39
C THR A 639 -20.79 20.38 -11.90
N ALA A 640 -20.63 19.23 -11.26
CA ALA A 640 -20.21 19.04 -9.88
C ALA A 640 -19.64 17.63 -9.69
N ASN A 641 -18.74 17.47 -8.71
CA ASN A 641 -18.29 16.13 -8.31
C ASN A 641 -19.37 15.40 -7.51
N GLU A 642 -20.18 16.12 -6.72
CA GLU A 642 -21.21 15.53 -5.88
C GLU A 642 -22.54 15.37 -6.64
N PHE A 643 -22.90 14.10 -6.88
CA PHE A 643 -24.18 13.71 -7.43
C PHE A 643 -25.21 13.40 -6.34
N ASN A 644 -26.46 13.24 -6.75
CA ASN A 644 -27.60 13.15 -5.86
C ASN A 644 -28.32 11.80 -5.94
N LYS A 645 -28.88 11.35 -4.81
CA LYS A 645 -29.80 10.19 -4.75
C LYS A 645 -30.99 10.42 -5.69
N MET A 646 -31.43 9.35 -6.36
CA MET A 646 -32.54 9.34 -7.34
C MET A 646 -32.35 10.26 -8.55
N ALA A 647 -31.20 10.92 -8.69
CA ALA A 647 -30.94 11.88 -9.74
C ALA A 647 -30.22 11.22 -10.92
N TRP A 648 -30.80 10.15 -11.46
CA TRP A 648 -30.25 9.45 -12.62
C TRP A 648 -31.37 8.91 -13.49
N TYR A 649 -31.18 8.95 -14.81
CA TYR A 649 -32.19 8.53 -15.78
C TYR A 649 -31.54 8.13 -17.11
N ARG A 650 -31.97 7.00 -17.67
CA ARG A 650 -31.64 6.58 -19.05
C ARG A 650 -32.85 6.88 -19.94
N SER A 651 -32.64 7.73 -20.93
CA SER A 651 -33.62 8.01 -21.98
C SER A 651 -33.87 6.79 -22.85
N PRO A 652 -35.08 6.62 -23.40
CA PRO A 652 -35.35 5.69 -24.49
C PRO A 652 -34.42 5.88 -25.71
N THR A 653 -33.88 7.09 -25.92
CA THR A 653 -32.92 7.38 -26.99
C THR A 653 -31.49 6.92 -26.69
N GLY A 654 -31.23 6.36 -25.50
CA GLY A 654 -29.91 5.96 -25.04
C GLY A 654 -29.09 7.09 -24.37
N ARG A 655 -29.64 8.31 -24.26
CA ARG A 655 -28.99 9.41 -23.53
C ARG A 655 -29.04 9.19 -22.02
N PHE A 656 -27.92 9.40 -21.34
CA PHE A 656 -27.82 9.31 -19.89
C PHE A 656 -27.90 10.68 -19.27
N TYR A 657 -28.56 10.74 -18.11
CA TYR A 657 -28.68 11.94 -17.30
C TYR A 657 -28.29 11.63 -15.87
N PHE A 658 -27.46 12.49 -15.29
CA PHE A 658 -27.07 12.45 -13.89
C PHE A 658 -27.19 13.84 -13.28
N GLY A 659 -27.93 13.95 -12.19
CA GLY A 659 -28.17 15.18 -11.46
C GLY A 659 -27.35 15.25 -10.17
N GLY A 660 -26.95 16.46 -9.80
CA GLY A 660 -26.15 16.71 -8.61
C GLY A 660 -26.50 18.01 -7.93
N ILE A 661 -25.52 18.56 -7.21
CA ILE A 661 -25.67 19.81 -6.47
C ILE A 661 -25.67 21.07 -7.36
N ASN A 662 -25.29 20.94 -8.63
CA ASN A 662 -25.14 22.05 -9.57
C ASN A 662 -25.70 21.71 -10.96
N GLY A 663 -26.95 21.28 -11.04
CA GLY A 663 -27.62 20.99 -12.31
C GLY A 663 -27.54 19.54 -12.74
N ILE A 664 -27.55 19.32 -14.06
CA ILE A 664 -27.65 18.01 -14.71
C ILE A 664 -26.52 17.88 -15.73
N VAL A 665 -25.89 16.71 -15.72
CA VAL A 665 -24.93 16.25 -16.71
C VAL A 665 -25.64 15.26 -17.61
N ALA A 666 -25.60 15.50 -18.92
CA ALA A 666 -26.23 14.66 -19.93
C ALA A 666 -25.24 14.28 -21.03
N PHE A 667 -25.27 13.04 -21.50
CA PHE A 667 -24.37 12.58 -22.57
C PHE A 667 -24.92 11.31 -23.21
N TYR A 668 -24.41 10.97 -24.40
CA TYR A 668 -24.58 9.64 -24.96
C TYR A 668 -23.35 8.80 -24.63
N PRO A 669 -23.47 7.60 -24.07
CA PRO A 669 -22.30 6.76 -23.80
C PRO A 669 -21.44 6.51 -25.06
N ASN A 670 -22.08 6.41 -26.23
CA ASN A 670 -21.40 6.19 -27.51
C ASN A 670 -20.67 7.43 -28.05
N SER A 671 -20.86 8.62 -27.46
CA SER A 671 -20.08 9.81 -27.84
C SER A 671 -18.64 9.78 -27.31
N PHE A 672 -18.38 8.90 -26.34
CA PHE A 672 -17.04 8.58 -25.89
C PHE A 672 -16.43 7.64 -26.94
N LYS A 673 -15.47 8.16 -27.72
CA LYS A 673 -14.81 7.40 -28.79
C LYS A 673 -14.36 6.02 -28.30
N GLU A 674 -14.72 4.98 -29.05
CA GLU A 674 -14.16 3.64 -28.86
C GLU A 674 -12.70 3.60 -29.32
N GLU A 675 -11.94 2.82 -28.56
CA GLU A 675 -10.50 2.94 -28.31
C GLU A 675 -9.64 2.61 -29.53
N GLY A 676 -8.72 3.51 -29.88
CA GLY A 676 -7.56 3.20 -30.71
C GLY A 676 -6.32 3.14 -29.84
N ALA A 677 -5.37 2.26 -30.14
CA ALA A 677 -4.07 2.37 -29.48
C ALA A 677 -3.40 3.69 -29.89
N THR A 678 -3.06 4.56 -28.94
CA THR A 678 -2.33 5.79 -29.20
C THR A 678 -0.82 5.53 -29.21
N ASP A 679 -0.08 6.25 -30.04
CA ASP A 679 1.38 6.10 -30.15
C ASP A 679 2.07 6.95 -29.06
N ILE A 680 1.86 6.58 -27.80
CA ILE A 680 2.44 7.28 -26.64
C ILE A 680 3.80 6.64 -26.35
N PRO A 681 4.90 7.41 -26.29
CA PRO A 681 6.21 6.89 -25.93
C PRO A 681 6.18 6.22 -24.55
N PHE A 682 6.82 5.04 -24.45
CA PHE A 682 6.87 4.26 -23.22
C PHE A 682 8.31 3.80 -22.98
N HIS A 683 8.92 4.31 -21.90
CA HIS A 683 10.35 4.12 -21.62
C HIS A 683 10.59 3.48 -20.27
N ILE A 684 11.70 2.76 -20.15
CA ILE A 684 12.26 2.32 -18.88
C ILE A 684 13.09 3.48 -18.32
N LEU A 685 12.87 3.82 -17.05
CA LEU A 685 13.58 4.88 -16.35
C LEU A 685 14.75 4.32 -15.53
N SER A 686 14.52 3.22 -14.79
CA SER A 686 15.59 2.57 -14.03
C SER A 686 15.38 1.07 -13.89
N TYR A 687 16.48 0.36 -13.69
CA TYR A 687 16.55 -1.06 -13.36
C TYR A 687 17.46 -1.23 -12.14
N LYS A 688 16.85 -1.64 -11.02
CA LYS A 688 17.56 -1.83 -9.76
C LYS A 688 17.45 -3.28 -9.31
N CYS A 689 18.58 -3.91 -9.00
CA CYS A 689 18.65 -5.32 -8.61
C CYS A 689 19.09 -5.46 -7.15
N TRP A 690 18.58 -6.47 -6.46
CA TRP A 690 19.00 -6.83 -5.12
C TRP A 690 19.92 -8.04 -5.16
N HIS A 691 21.19 -7.84 -4.80
CA HIS A 691 22.25 -8.85 -4.88
C HIS A 691 22.79 -9.21 -3.48
N GLY A 692 22.77 -10.50 -3.14
CA GLY A 692 23.75 -11.14 -2.24
C GLY A 692 23.72 -10.84 -0.74
N ASP A 693 23.14 -9.75 -0.24
CA ASP A 693 23.24 -9.41 1.19
C ASP A 693 21.90 -8.91 1.79
N VAL A 694 21.42 -9.62 2.83
CA VAL A 694 20.18 -9.28 3.56
C VAL A 694 20.29 -7.93 4.26
N ASP A 695 21.52 -7.48 4.55
CA ASP A 695 21.83 -6.21 5.22
C ASP A 695 22.20 -5.06 4.26
N ALA A 696 22.23 -5.29 2.94
CA ALA A 696 22.40 -4.22 1.97
C ALA A 696 21.15 -3.32 1.98
N LYS A 697 21.30 -2.10 2.51
CA LYS A 697 20.22 -1.10 2.60
C LYS A 697 19.77 -0.53 1.25
N GLU A 698 20.54 -0.74 0.18
CA GLU A 698 20.28 -0.12 -1.12
C GLU A 698 20.27 -1.15 -2.25
N LEU A 699 19.33 -0.98 -3.19
CA LEU A 699 19.29 -1.73 -4.44
C LEU A 699 20.41 -1.23 -5.36
N GLU A 700 21.17 -2.15 -5.96
CA GLU A 700 22.20 -1.81 -6.94
C GLU A 700 21.54 -1.31 -8.23
N ASP A 701 21.91 -0.12 -8.69
CA ASP A 701 21.42 0.42 -9.96
C ASP A 701 22.20 -0.20 -11.13
N ARG A 702 21.50 -1.02 -11.92
CA ARG A 702 22.05 -1.71 -13.10
C ARG A 702 21.44 -1.16 -14.40
N THR A 703 20.88 0.06 -14.38
CA THR A 703 20.19 0.65 -15.54
C THR A 703 21.05 0.69 -16.80
N GLU A 704 22.33 1.04 -16.69
CA GLU A 704 23.26 1.04 -17.83
C GLU A 704 23.48 -0.36 -18.43
N GLU A 705 23.50 -1.40 -17.60
CA GLU A 705 23.62 -2.79 -18.05
C GLU A 705 22.41 -3.17 -18.92
N LEU A 706 21.21 -2.86 -18.46
CA LEU A 706 19.98 -3.11 -19.21
C LEU A 706 19.95 -2.33 -20.55
N LEU A 707 20.39 -1.07 -20.56
CA LEU A 707 20.42 -0.26 -21.78
C LEU A 707 21.43 -0.81 -22.81
N ARG A 708 22.55 -1.36 -22.34
CA ARG A 708 23.61 -1.95 -23.18
C ARG A 708 23.23 -3.34 -23.71
N GLU A 709 22.84 -4.25 -22.82
CA GLU A 709 22.57 -5.66 -23.15
C GLU A 709 21.16 -5.87 -23.73
N LYS A 710 20.24 -4.93 -23.47
CA LYS A 710 18.80 -5.02 -23.83
C LYS A 710 18.11 -6.27 -23.27
N ALA A 711 18.68 -6.86 -22.23
CA ALA A 711 18.19 -8.03 -21.52
C ALA A 711 18.54 -7.91 -20.03
N ILE A 712 17.79 -8.62 -19.19
CA ILE A 712 18.09 -8.76 -17.76
C ILE A 712 18.72 -10.12 -17.55
N VAL A 713 19.96 -10.14 -17.08
CA VAL A 713 20.65 -11.37 -16.68
C VAL A 713 20.65 -11.42 -15.16
N LEU A 714 19.95 -12.41 -14.59
CA LEU A 714 19.89 -12.61 -13.14
C LEU A 714 20.92 -13.66 -12.73
N GLU A 715 21.82 -13.27 -11.82
CA GLU A 715 22.76 -14.18 -11.20
C GLU A 715 22.06 -15.04 -10.12
N PRO A 716 22.62 -16.21 -9.74
CA PRO A 716 22.04 -17.07 -8.71
C PRO A 716 21.80 -16.39 -7.35
N ASN A 717 22.52 -15.30 -7.05
CA ASN A 717 22.42 -14.53 -5.82
C ASN A 717 21.49 -13.31 -5.93
N ASP A 718 20.88 -13.06 -7.10
CA ASP A 718 19.92 -11.99 -7.31
C ASP A 718 18.52 -12.44 -6.87
N TYR A 719 17.91 -11.79 -5.88
CA TYR A 719 16.61 -12.23 -5.32
C TYR A 719 15.41 -11.50 -5.88
N SER A 720 15.54 -10.21 -6.16
CA SER A 720 14.46 -9.40 -6.73
C SER A 720 15.03 -8.24 -7.51
N PHE A 721 14.31 -7.83 -8.55
CA PHE A 721 14.62 -6.61 -9.27
C PHE A 721 13.37 -5.73 -9.40
N THR A 722 13.61 -4.43 -9.46
CA THR A 722 12.58 -3.41 -9.67
C THR A 722 12.87 -2.69 -10.97
N LEU A 723 11.86 -2.60 -11.83
CA LEU A 723 11.88 -1.77 -13.02
C LEU A 723 10.95 -0.58 -12.81
N THR A 724 11.48 0.62 -12.93
CA THR A 724 10.67 1.84 -13.03
C THR A 724 10.56 2.22 -14.50
N PHE A 725 9.37 2.59 -14.93
CA PHE A 725 9.07 2.97 -16.31
C PHE A 725 8.15 4.19 -16.32
N SER A 726 8.03 4.85 -17.47
CA SER A 726 7.06 5.93 -17.62
C SER A 726 6.44 5.94 -19.01
N LEU A 727 5.11 5.94 -19.00
CA LEU A 727 4.32 6.28 -20.17
C LEU A 727 4.21 7.81 -20.25
N LEU A 728 4.76 8.41 -21.30
CA LEU A 728 4.87 9.87 -21.45
C LEU A 728 3.54 10.52 -21.89
N ASP A 729 2.48 10.23 -21.13
CA ASP A 729 1.20 10.93 -21.18
C ASP A 729 1.09 11.91 -20.00
N TYR A 730 1.35 13.18 -20.30
CA TYR A 730 1.41 14.26 -19.32
C TYR A 730 0.05 14.84 -18.91
N ARG A 731 -1.05 14.43 -19.54
CA ARG A 731 -2.40 14.97 -19.26
C ARG A 731 -2.80 14.72 -17.81
N ASN A 732 -2.62 13.48 -17.35
CA ASN A 732 -2.82 13.12 -15.96
C ASN A 732 -2.02 11.84 -15.59
N PRO A 733 -0.73 11.98 -15.25
CA PRO A 733 0.16 10.84 -14.98
C PRO A 733 -0.33 9.91 -13.86
N SER A 734 -1.07 10.43 -12.87
CA SER A 734 -1.65 9.62 -11.79
C SER A 734 -2.82 8.73 -12.23
N GLN A 735 -3.39 8.98 -13.41
CA GLN A 735 -4.40 8.13 -14.03
C GLN A 735 -3.81 7.14 -15.04
N ASN A 736 -2.52 7.26 -15.38
CA ASN A 736 -1.87 6.23 -16.18
C ASN A 736 -1.90 4.91 -15.40
N ARG A 737 -2.06 3.82 -16.13
CA ARG A 737 -2.05 2.47 -15.58
C ARG A 737 -1.17 1.57 -16.39
N TYR A 738 -0.67 0.53 -15.76
CA TYR A 738 0.25 -0.39 -16.37
C TYR A 738 -0.24 -1.80 -16.17
N ALA A 739 0.14 -2.67 -17.09
CA ALA A 739 -0.03 -4.09 -16.91
C ALA A 739 1.21 -4.80 -17.39
N TYR A 740 1.58 -5.87 -16.67
CA TYR A 740 2.74 -6.67 -16.99
C TYR A 740 2.40 -8.16 -16.98
N LYS A 741 3.17 -8.92 -17.76
CA LYS A 741 3.11 -10.37 -17.82
C LYS A 741 4.52 -10.93 -18.06
N ILE A 742 4.81 -12.07 -17.44
CA ILE A 742 6.01 -12.86 -17.70
C ILE A 742 5.61 -14.04 -18.59
N GLU A 743 6.02 -14.02 -19.86
CA GLU A 743 5.87 -15.18 -20.75
C GLU A 743 6.80 -16.31 -20.33
N ASN A 744 6.40 -17.57 -20.60
CA ASN A 744 6.99 -18.80 -20.06
C ASN A 744 6.80 -18.99 -18.54
N SER A 745 5.83 -18.29 -17.95
CA SER A 745 5.31 -18.53 -16.59
C SER A 745 3.79 -18.77 -16.64
N ALA A 746 3.22 -19.39 -15.60
CA ALA A 746 1.77 -19.60 -15.46
C ALA A 746 0.99 -18.31 -15.11
N GLN A 747 1.65 -17.15 -15.09
CA GLN A 747 1.06 -15.87 -14.72
C GLN A 747 0.20 -15.26 -15.84
N GLU A 748 -1.03 -14.88 -15.49
CA GLU A 748 -1.87 -13.99 -16.31
C GLU A 748 -1.42 -12.52 -16.18
N TRP A 749 -2.04 -11.63 -16.96
CA TRP A 749 -1.78 -10.18 -16.87
C TRP A 749 -2.07 -9.65 -15.47
N GLN A 750 -1.08 -8.98 -14.88
CA GLN A 750 -1.24 -8.24 -13.64
C GLN A 750 -1.36 -6.75 -13.94
N TYR A 751 -2.27 -6.06 -13.27
CA TYR A 751 -2.56 -4.64 -13.46
C TYR A 751 -2.10 -3.85 -12.25
N THR A 752 -1.46 -2.70 -12.47
CA THR A 752 -0.95 -1.82 -11.43
C THR A 752 -1.16 -0.35 -11.78
N SER A 753 -1.33 0.49 -10.76
CA SER A 753 -1.30 1.96 -10.88
C SER A 753 0.09 2.55 -10.76
N GLU A 754 1.01 1.80 -10.16
CA GLU A 754 2.38 2.25 -9.94
C GLU A 754 3.17 2.19 -11.24
N ASN A 755 4.06 3.16 -11.43
CA ASN A 755 4.98 3.22 -12.56
C ASN A 755 6.25 2.38 -12.31
N GLU A 756 6.18 1.46 -11.35
CA GLU A 756 7.21 0.48 -11.03
C GLU A 756 6.64 -0.93 -10.94
N VAL A 757 7.43 -1.91 -11.32
CA VAL A 757 7.14 -3.34 -11.14
C VAL A 757 8.31 -3.99 -10.44
N ARG A 758 8.01 -4.60 -9.30
CA ARG A 758 8.96 -5.44 -8.55
C ARG A 758 8.71 -6.91 -8.87
N ILE A 759 9.70 -7.56 -9.45
CA ILE A 759 9.68 -9.00 -9.71
C ILE A 759 10.59 -9.69 -8.69
N ASN A 760 9.99 -10.62 -7.95
CA ASN A 760 10.71 -11.47 -7.01
C ASN A 760 11.28 -12.71 -7.73
N ARG A 761 12.05 -13.50 -6.99
CA ARG A 761 12.79 -14.69 -7.46
C ARG A 761 12.03 -15.51 -8.51
N LEU A 762 12.63 -15.61 -9.70
CA LEU A 762 12.17 -16.44 -10.79
C LEU A 762 12.92 -17.79 -10.78
N PRO A 763 12.30 -18.89 -11.22
CA PRO A 763 13.01 -20.15 -11.45
C PRO A 763 14.09 -19.99 -12.53
N TYR A 764 15.03 -20.94 -12.60
CA TYR A 764 16.07 -20.94 -13.64
C TYR A 764 15.44 -21.16 -15.03
N GLY A 765 15.85 -20.34 -16.01
CA GLY A 765 15.32 -20.42 -17.36
C GLY A 765 15.26 -19.09 -18.10
N GLU A 766 14.58 -19.11 -19.24
CA GLU A 766 14.41 -17.96 -20.13
C GLU A 766 12.96 -17.47 -20.08
N TYR A 767 12.81 -16.19 -19.75
CA TYR A 767 11.50 -15.54 -19.66
C TYR A 767 11.49 -14.28 -20.52
N THR A 768 10.29 -13.77 -20.80
CA THR A 768 10.13 -12.45 -21.42
C THR A 768 9.13 -11.65 -20.62
N LEU A 769 9.59 -10.52 -20.07
CA LEU A 769 8.72 -9.56 -19.39
C LEU A 769 8.12 -8.63 -20.44
N ILE A 770 6.79 -8.59 -20.49
CA ILE A 770 6.03 -7.68 -21.34
C ILE A 770 5.30 -6.70 -20.44
N ILE A 771 5.51 -5.40 -20.66
CA ILE A 771 4.82 -4.31 -19.99
C ILE A 771 4.08 -3.48 -21.04
N LYS A 772 2.82 -3.15 -20.77
CA LYS A 772 2.02 -2.21 -21.54
C LYS A 772 1.53 -1.09 -20.62
N GLY A 773 1.49 0.13 -21.14
CA GLY A 773 0.95 1.30 -20.45
C GLY A 773 -0.36 1.76 -21.10
N ARG A 774 -1.29 2.23 -20.29
CA ARG A 774 -2.55 2.87 -20.67
C ARG A 774 -2.52 4.32 -20.23
N GLY A 775 -2.72 5.25 -21.16
CA GLY A 775 -2.72 6.69 -20.88
C GLY A 775 -3.97 7.13 -20.13
N ALA A 776 -3.98 8.39 -19.70
CA ALA A 776 -5.10 9.01 -18.98
C ALA A 776 -6.38 9.12 -19.84
N ASN A 777 -6.26 9.03 -21.17
CA ASN A 777 -7.39 8.89 -22.09
C ASN A 777 -8.09 7.52 -22.02
N GLY A 778 -7.52 6.56 -21.31
CA GLY A 778 -8.02 5.19 -21.30
C GLY A 778 -7.63 4.42 -22.57
N GLU A 779 -6.57 4.78 -23.29
CA GLU A 779 -6.10 3.99 -24.43
C GLU A 779 -4.77 3.31 -24.12
N TRP A 780 -4.64 2.05 -24.53
CA TRP A 780 -3.37 1.33 -24.44
C TRP A 780 -2.39 1.91 -25.45
N SER A 781 -1.16 2.15 -25.02
CA SER A 781 -0.09 2.51 -25.95
C SER A 781 0.18 1.37 -26.93
N LYS A 782 0.44 1.73 -28.20
CA LYS A 782 0.99 0.79 -29.17
C LYS A 782 2.36 0.28 -28.74
N ASN A 783 3.12 1.11 -28.02
CA ASN A 783 4.46 0.79 -27.55
C ASN A 783 4.35 -0.13 -26.32
N LYS A 784 4.96 -1.32 -26.43
CA LYS A 784 5.09 -2.28 -25.35
C LYS A 784 6.56 -2.48 -25.04
N ILE A 785 6.90 -2.47 -23.77
CA ILE A 785 8.25 -2.82 -23.31
C ILE A 785 8.32 -4.35 -23.29
N ARG A 786 9.30 -4.90 -24.02
CA ARG A 786 9.60 -6.34 -24.05
C ARG A 786 11.05 -6.53 -23.66
N ILE A 787 11.31 -7.23 -22.55
CA ILE A 787 12.65 -7.44 -22.02
C ILE A 787 12.85 -8.95 -21.84
N PRO A 788 13.82 -9.56 -22.54
CA PRO A 788 14.28 -10.92 -22.25
C PRO A 788 14.91 -11.00 -20.86
N ILE A 789 14.58 -12.03 -20.09
CA ILE A 789 15.15 -12.31 -18.77
C ILE A 789 15.82 -13.69 -18.80
N TYR A 790 17.11 -13.73 -18.47
CA TYR A 790 17.90 -14.96 -18.39
C TYR A 790 18.30 -15.21 -16.93
N VAL A 791 17.75 -16.26 -16.32
CA VAL A 791 18.07 -16.63 -14.93
C VAL A 791 19.13 -17.73 -14.94
N GLN A 792 20.35 -17.38 -14.53
CA GLN A 792 21.49 -18.29 -14.62
C GLN A 792 21.39 -19.46 -13.63
N ILE A 793 21.76 -20.65 -14.10
CA ILE A 793 21.88 -21.85 -13.26
C ILE A 793 23.21 -21.77 -12.50
N PRO A 794 23.21 -21.88 -11.15
CA PRO A 794 24.46 -21.91 -10.38
C PRO A 794 25.39 -23.02 -10.89
N PHE A 795 26.69 -22.76 -10.97
CA PHE A 795 27.66 -23.72 -11.50
C PHE A 795 27.56 -25.10 -10.80
N HIS A 796 27.30 -25.13 -9.49
CA HIS A 796 27.17 -26.37 -8.71
C HIS A 796 25.92 -27.21 -9.02
N GLU A 797 24.91 -26.62 -9.67
CA GLU A 797 23.71 -27.32 -10.16
C GLU A 797 23.88 -27.81 -11.62
N THR A 798 25.04 -27.54 -12.25
CA THR A 798 25.31 -27.99 -13.62
C THR A 798 25.86 -29.42 -13.66
N ILE A 799 25.52 -30.16 -14.72
CA ILE A 799 26.05 -31.52 -14.97
C ILE A 799 27.59 -31.52 -15.04
N TYR A 800 28.20 -30.46 -15.56
CA TYR A 800 29.66 -30.34 -15.67
C TYR A 800 30.34 -30.30 -14.30
N PHE A 801 29.72 -29.67 -13.30
CA PHE A 801 30.24 -29.67 -11.93
C PHE A 801 30.22 -31.07 -11.34
N PHE A 802 29.14 -31.83 -11.52
CA PHE A 802 29.07 -33.22 -11.07
C PHE A 802 30.08 -34.13 -11.80
N LEU A 803 30.31 -33.92 -13.09
CA LEU A 803 31.35 -34.62 -13.85
C LEU A 803 32.76 -34.27 -13.34
N LEU A 804 33.02 -33.01 -13.02
CA LEU A 804 34.29 -32.55 -12.43
C LEU A 804 34.50 -33.15 -11.03
N LEU A 805 33.46 -33.17 -10.19
CA LEU A 805 33.48 -33.79 -8.86
C LEU A 805 33.76 -35.30 -8.96
N GLY A 806 33.12 -35.97 -9.92
CA GLY A 806 33.36 -37.39 -10.23
C GLY A 806 34.79 -37.64 -10.69
N PHE A 807 35.33 -36.79 -11.58
CA PHE A 807 36.72 -36.88 -12.02
C PHE A 807 37.72 -36.64 -10.88
N LEU A 808 37.45 -35.65 -10.01
CA LEU A 808 38.24 -35.37 -8.81
C LEU A 808 38.21 -36.55 -7.83
N LEU A 809 37.05 -37.18 -7.64
CA LEU A 809 36.92 -38.39 -6.82
C LEU A 809 37.72 -39.56 -7.40
N ILE A 810 37.67 -39.77 -8.72
CA ILE A 810 38.47 -40.80 -9.40
C ILE A 810 39.97 -40.50 -9.27
N LEU A 811 40.38 -39.24 -9.41
CA LEU A 811 41.78 -38.83 -9.29
C LEU A 811 42.26 -38.99 -7.83
N ILE A 812 41.46 -38.58 -6.84
CA ILE A 812 41.73 -38.80 -5.41
C ILE A 812 41.79 -40.30 -5.11
N PHE A 813 40.91 -41.11 -5.69
CA PHE A 813 40.94 -42.56 -5.52
C PHE A 813 42.16 -43.20 -6.20
N ALA A 814 42.56 -42.74 -7.39
CA ALA A 814 43.73 -43.23 -8.10
C ALA A 814 45.04 -42.82 -7.41
N ILE A 815 45.14 -41.58 -6.93
CA ILE A 815 46.26 -41.10 -6.10
C ILE A 815 46.27 -41.84 -4.77
N GLY A 816 45.11 -41.99 -4.11
CA GLY A 816 44.94 -42.74 -2.87
C GLY A 816 45.33 -44.20 -3.02
N ALA A 817 44.91 -44.87 -4.10
CA ALA A 817 45.28 -46.25 -4.42
C ALA A 817 46.78 -46.38 -4.73
N ARG A 818 47.38 -45.42 -5.45
CA ARG A 818 48.81 -45.41 -5.74
C ARG A 818 49.66 -45.19 -4.49
N ILE A 819 49.23 -44.27 -3.62
CA ILE A 819 49.82 -44.06 -2.30
C ILE A 819 49.63 -45.30 -1.42
N PHE A 820 48.45 -45.92 -1.42
CA PHE A 820 48.15 -47.15 -0.68
C PHE A 820 49.05 -48.29 -1.12
N ILE A 821 49.23 -48.54 -2.43
CA ILE A 821 50.08 -49.63 -2.92
C ILE A 821 51.56 -49.40 -2.57
N LEU A 822 52.05 -48.16 -2.69
CA LEU A 822 53.43 -47.82 -2.33
C LEU A 822 53.65 -47.90 -0.80
N ASN A 823 52.67 -47.47 -0.02
CA ASN A 823 52.66 -47.59 1.43
C ASN A 823 52.53 -49.04 1.89
N SER A 824 51.70 -49.90 1.26
CA SER A 824 51.56 -51.31 1.63
C SER A 824 52.85 -52.11 1.39
N ARG A 825 53.64 -51.77 0.36
CA ARG A 825 54.94 -52.42 0.09
C ARG A 825 56.04 -51.98 1.06
N LYS A 826 56.04 -50.72 1.51
CA LYS A 826 56.91 -50.24 2.60
C LYS A 826 56.43 -50.75 3.96
N ASN A 827 55.12 -50.72 4.22
CA ASN A 827 54.48 -51.17 5.46
C ASN A 827 54.58 -52.68 5.67
N LYS A 828 54.69 -53.54 4.66
CA LYS A 828 54.90 -54.98 4.88
C LYS A 828 56.30 -55.30 5.44
N LYS A 829 57.35 -54.69 4.87
CA LYS A 829 58.74 -54.85 5.33
C LYS A 829 59.04 -54.07 6.61
N TYR A 830 58.37 -52.93 6.78
CA TYR A 830 58.40 -52.16 8.00
C TYR A 830 57.53 -52.80 9.10
N LEU A 831 56.38 -53.45 8.83
CA LEU A 831 55.58 -54.19 9.82
C LEU A 831 56.27 -55.43 10.34
N GLU A 832 57.14 -56.12 9.61
CA GLU A 832 57.82 -57.28 10.20
C GLU A 832 58.88 -56.87 11.24
N GLN A 833 59.58 -55.76 11.00
CA GLN A 833 60.54 -55.17 11.94
C GLN A 833 59.89 -54.27 13.00
N GLU A 834 58.74 -53.71 12.68
CA GLU A 834 57.97 -52.88 13.59
C GLU A 834 56.96 -53.73 14.37
N ILE A 835 56.34 -54.84 13.93
CA ILE A 835 55.49 -55.69 14.81
C ILE A 835 56.28 -56.20 16.02
N ALA A 836 57.60 -56.41 15.90
CA ALA A 836 58.47 -56.75 17.03
C ALA A 836 58.83 -55.54 17.94
N ASN A 837 58.80 -54.31 17.41
CA ASN A 837 59.12 -53.06 18.13
C ASN A 837 57.87 -52.21 18.49
N ARG A 838 56.72 -52.50 17.88
CA ARG A 838 55.40 -51.86 17.95
C ARG A 838 54.39 -52.72 18.70
N THR A 839 54.58 -54.01 19.00
CA THR A 839 53.95 -54.50 20.24
C THR A 839 54.41 -53.66 21.44
N GLN A 840 55.63 -53.10 21.37
CA GLN A 840 56.22 -52.28 22.43
C GLN A 840 56.01 -50.75 22.24
N LYS A 841 55.94 -50.23 21.00
CA LYS A 841 55.69 -48.80 20.67
C LYS A 841 54.29 -48.43 20.14
N LEU A 842 53.41 -49.38 19.76
CA LEU A 842 52.00 -49.06 19.43
C LEU A 842 51.26 -48.51 20.64
N LEU A 843 51.62 -48.96 21.85
CA LEU A 843 51.10 -48.36 23.08
C LEU A 843 51.46 -46.87 23.21
N GLU A 844 52.66 -46.46 22.76
CA GLU A 844 53.19 -45.10 23.00
C GLU A 844 52.76 -44.07 21.93
N ARG A 845 52.47 -44.48 20.69
CA ARG A 845 52.22 -43.55 19.57
C ARG A 845 50.74 -43.33 19.23
N GLU A 846 49.86 -44.23 19.64
CA GLU A 846 48.42 -43.99 19.65
C GLU A 846 48.08 -42.75 20.50
N GLN A 847 48.89 -42.47 21.52
CA GLN A 847 48.73 -41.34 22.44
C GLN A 847 49.03 -39.94 21.84
N ASP A 848 49.84 -39.81 20.79
CA ASP A 848 50.22 -38.48 20.28
C ASP A 848 49.35 -37.99 19.12
N LEU A 849 48.80 -38.89 18.30
CA LEU A 849 48.05 -38.53 17.09
C LEU A 849 46.56 -38.23 17.38
N LEU A 850 46.06 -38.71 18.53
CA LEU A 850 44.79 -38.28 19.14
C LEU A 850 44.84 -36.80 19.57
N LYS A 851 45.98 -36.29 20.04
CA LYS A 851 46.09 -34.93 20.60
C LYS A 851 45.85 -33.81 19.59
N ALA A 852 46.32 -33.93 18.35
CA ALA A 852 46.22 -32.82 17.38
C ALA A 852 44.84 -32.71 16.69
N LYS A 853 44.14 -33.84 16.52
CA LYS A 853 42.77 -33.85 15.95
C LYS A 853 41.75 -33.34 16.97
N GLU A 854 41.97 -33.62 18.24
CA GLU A 854 41.18 -33.03 19.33
C GLU A 854 41.24 -31.49 19.36
N GLU A 855 42.38 -30.83 19.12
CA GLU A 855 42.53 -29.37 19.34
C GLU A 855 41.65 -28.47 18.47
N ALA A 856 41.33 -28.87 17.25
CA ALA A 856 40.58 -28.03 16.30
C ALA A 856 39.06 -28.19 16.45
N GLU A 857 38.55 -29.41 16.64
CA GLU A 857 37.14 -29.63 17.05
C GLU A 857 36.89 -29.04 18.44
N LYS A 858 37.90 -29.08 19.33
CA LYS A 858 37.88 -28.39 20.61
C LYS A 858 37.60 -26.89 20.47
N SER A 859 38.13 -26.09 19.54
CA SER A 859 37.95 -24.63 19.60
C SER A 859 36.51 -24.13 19.33
N SER A 860 35.79 -24.77 18.41
CA SER A 860 34.43 -24.36 18.02
C SER A 860 33.36 -24.95 18.94
N HIS A 861 33.50 -26.24 19.29
CA HIS A 861 32.74 -26.80 20.40
C HIS A 861 33.03 -25.99 21.66
N ALA A 862 34.28 -25.70 22.01
CA ALA A 862 34.65 -24.85 23.15
C ALA A 862 34.31 -23.36 23.03
N LYS A 863 33.45 -22.89 22.11
CA LYS A 863 32.86 -21.53 22.22
C LYS A 863 31.38 -21.61 22.60
N ALA A 864 30.64 -22.54 21.99
CA ALA A 864 29.26 -22.86 22.35
C ALA A 864 29.18 -23.68 23.65
N GLU A 865 30.04 -24.69 23.77
CA GLU A 865 30.35 -25.41 25.00
C GLU A 865 31.01 -24.48 26.01
N PHE A 866 31.87 -23.51 25.68
CA PHE A 866 32.35 -22.54 26.69
C PHE A 866 31.23 -21.67 27.24
N LEU A 867 30.23 -21.22 26.47
CA LEU A 867 29.09 -20.49 27.05
C LEU A 867 28.14 -21.41 27.85
N SER A 868 27.96 -22.66 27.42
CA SER A 868 27.13 -23.65 28.10
C SER A 868 27.79 -24.23 29.37
N ILE A 869 29.07 -24.60 29.29
CA ILE A 869 29.98 -24.96 30.40
C ILE A 869 30.21 -23.75 31.28
N MET A 870 30.53 -22.53 30.82
CA MET A 870 30.65 -21.39 31.74
C MET A 870 29.33 -21.10 32.44
N SER A 871 28.18 -21.28 31.77
CA SER A 871 26.90 -21.22 32.48
C SER A 871 26.77 -22.32 33.53
N HIS A 872 27.21 -23.56 33.24
CA HIS A 872 27.14 -24.71 34.13
C HIS A 872 28.20 -24.70 35.27
N GLU A 873 29.42 -24.27 34.99
CA GLU A 873 30.61 -24.06 35.84
C GLU A 873 30.55 -22.75 36.60
N ILE A 874 29.72 -21.79 36.21
CA ILE A 874 29.31 -20.71 37.11
C ILE A 874 28.14 -21.21 37.96
N ARG A 875 27.14 -21.88 37.37
CA ARG A 875 25.97 -22.39 38.12
C ARG A 875 26.35 -23.37 39.22
N THR A 876 27.35 -24.22 39.03
CA THR A 876 27.75 -25.26 39.99
C THR A 876 28.43 -24.70 41.25
N PRO A 877 29.50 -23.88 41.18
CA PRO A 877 30.03 -23.19 42.34
C PRO A 877 29.05 -22.15 42.87
N MET A 878 28.22 -21.51 42.05
CA MET A 878 27.20 -20.59 42.57
C MET A 878 26.10 -21.32 43.33
N ASN A 879 25.66 -22.50 42.88
CA ASN A 879 24.75 -23.36 43.62
C ASN A 879 25.42 -23.94 44.87
N ALA A 880 26.70 -24.28 44.82
CA ALA A 880 27.47 -24.70 45.98
C ALA A 880 27.66 -23.56 46.99
N VAL A 881 27.94 -22.34 46.53
CA VAL A 881 27.98 -21.12 47.34
C VAL A 881 26.61 -20.89 47.93
N VAL A 882 25.53 -20.88 47.16
CA VAL A 882 24.16 -20.75 47.67
C VAL A 882 23.84 -21.85 48.70
N ASN A 883 24.20 -23.10 48.44
CA ASN A 883 23.95 -24.23 49.33
C ASN A 883 24.82 -24.19 50.60
N LEU A 884 26.08 -23.77 50.50
CA LEU A 884 26.98 -23.57 51.64
C LEU A 884 26.58 -22.34 52.44
N THR A 885 26.10 -21.28 51.78
CA THR A 885 25.56 -20.08 52.44
C THR A 885 24.26 -20.42 53.16
N ASN A 886 23.41 -21.26 52.56
CA ASN A 886 22.23 -21.83 53.22
C ASN A 886 22.63 -22.71 54.41
N TYR A 887 23.62 -23.58 54.24
CA TYR A 887 24.18 -24.42 55.28
C TYR A 887 24.75 -23.58 56.45
N LEU A 888 25.56 -22.56 56.16
CA LEU A 888 26.12 -21.66 57.17
C LEU A 888 25.05 -20.78 57.84
N LEU A 889 23.97 -20.42 57.15
CA LEU A 889 22.82 -19.73 57.75
C LEU A 889 22.01 -20.64 58.68
N GLU A 890 22.04 -21.96 58.45
CA GLU A 890 21.35 -22.97 59.28
C GLU A 890 22.22 -23.50 60.44
N ASP A 891 23.56 -23.39 60.37
CA ASP A 891 24.54 -23.83 61.38
C ASP A 891 24.85 -22.74 62.44
N ALA A 892 23.81 -22.00 62.87
CA ALA A 892 23.82 -20.97 63.93
C ALA A 892 25.04 -19.99 63.89
N PRO A 893 25.25 -19.24 62.80
CA PRO A 893 26.38 -18.33 62.66
C PRO A 893 26.24 -17.10 63.56
N GLU A 894 27.35 -16.42 63.90
CA GLU A 894 27.32 -15.21 64.74
C GLU A 894 26.48 -14.09 64.08
N GLU A 895 25.82 -13.24 64.88
CA GLU A 895 24.93 -12.17 64.39
C GLU A 895 25.58 -11.26 63.33
N ARG A 896 26.89 -11.02 63.49
CA ARG A 896 27.70 -10.20 62.57
C ARG A 896 27.97 -10.88 61.21
N GLN A 897 27.81 -12.19 61.13
CA GLN A 897 28.02 -12.99 59.92
C GLN A 897 26.72 -13.19 59.13
N ILE A 898 25.56 -13.17 59.79
CA ILE A 898 24.25 -13.35 59.15
C ILE A 898 24.01 -12.31 58.04
N GLU A 899 24.36 -11.04 58.29
CA GLU A 899 24.19 -9.97 57.30
C GLU A 899 25.07 -10.21 56.06
N ASN A 900 26.34 -10.55 56.27
CA ASN A 900 27.28 -10.88 55.19
C ASN A 900 26.83 -12.10 54.39
N LEU A 901 26.35 -13.15 55.06
CA LEU A 901 25.86 -14.37 54.42
C LEU A 901 24.59 -14.10 53.60
N ASN A 902 23.68 -13.26 54.08
CA ASN A 902 22.50 -12.87 53.31
C ASN A 902 22.86 -12.02 52.08
N ILE A 903 23.84 -11.12 52.19
CA ILE A 903 24.35 -10.34 51.04
C ILE A 903 25.01 -11.25 50.01
N LEU A 904 25.76 -12.26 50.46
CA LEU A 904 26.45 -13.22 49.61
C LEU A 904 25.44 -14.12 48.87
N LYS A 905 24.41 -14.60 49.57
CA LYS A 905 23.28 -15.36 49.00
C LYS A 905 22.48 -14.52 47.99
N PHE A 906 22.21 -13.27 48.30
CA PHE A 906 21.51 -12.34 47.39
C PHE A 906 22.31 -12.10 46.11
N SER A 907 23.61 -11.83 46.23
CA SER A 907 24.51 -11.62 45.10
C SER A 907 24.61 -12.87 44.23
N ALA A 908 24.62 -14.05 44.85
CA ALA A 908 24.70 -15.31 44.16
C ALA A 908 23.45 -15.65 43.33
N ASN A 909 22.27 -15.44 43.91
CA ASN A 909 21.00 -15.66 43.21
C ASN A 909 20.78 -14.67 42.06
N ASN A 910 21.19 -13.41 42.22
CA ASN A 910 21.10 -12.42 41.13
C ASN A 910 22.02 -12.77 39.95
N LEU A 911 23.23 -13.28 40.22
CA LEU A 911 24.15 -13.71 39.16
C LEU A 911 23.54 -14.87 38.36
N LEU A 912 22.91 -15.83 39.05
CA LEU A 912 22.21 -16.95 38.42
C LEU A 912 21.05 -16.48 37.54
N ALA A 913 20.27 -15.49 37.99
CA ALA A 913 19.19 -14.92 37.20
C ALA A 913 19.70 -14.25 35.92
N ILE A 914 20.78 -13.45 35.99
CA ILE A 914 21.40 -12.80 34.82
C ILE A 914 21.90 -13.83 33.81
N ILE A 915 22.54 -14.90 34.28
CA ILE A 915 23.04 -15.97 33.42
C ILE A 915 21.88 -16.66 32.68
N ASN A 916 20.77 -16.90 33.36
CA ASN A 916 19.58 -17.47 32.74
C ASN A 916 18.94 -16.51 31.73
N ASP A 917 18.85 -15.21 32.03
CA ASP A 917 18.32 -14.20 31.12
C ASP A 917 19.15 -14.09 29.81
N VAL A 918 20.49 -14.19 29.89
CA VAL A 918 21.39 -14.20 28.70
C VAL A 918 21.22 -15.47 27.87
N LEU A 919 20.98 -16.61 28.50
CA LEU A 919 20.70 -17.85 27.80
C LEU A 919 19.33 -17.85 27.13
N ASP A 920 18.29 -17.37 27.84
CA ASP A 920 16.95 -17.24 27.28
C ASP A 920 16.94 -16.26 26.11
N PHE A 921 17.68 -15.15 26.20
CA PHE A 921 17.87 -14.24 25.08
C PHE A 921 18.54 -14.91 23.87
N ASN A 922 19.65 -15.65 24.07
CA ASN A 922 20.30 -16.39 22.98
C ASN A 922 19.37 -17.42 22.33
N LYS A 923 18.46 -18.04 23.09
CA LYS A 923 17.44 -18.93 22.54
C LYS A 923 16.37 -18.19 21.75
N ILE A 924 15.92 -17.03 22.23
CA ILE A 924 14.96 -16.15 21.54
C ILE A 924 15.56 -15.63 20.23
N GLU A 925 16.81 -15.15 20.24
CA GLU A 925 17.50 -14.58 19.09
C GLU A 925 17.87 -15.62 18.03
N SER A 926 18.25 -16.83 18.46
CA SER A 926 18.45 -17.96 17.55
C SER A 926 17.15 -18.58 17.01
N GLY A 927 15.98 -18.01 17.35
CA GLY A 927 14.67 -18.47 16.88
C GLY A 927 14.21 -19.80 17.47
N LYS A 928 14.87 -20.27 18.53
CA LYS A 928 14.67 -21.60 19.14
C LYS A 928 13.64 -21.59 20.29
N VAL A 929 12.73 -20.62 20.32
CA VAL A 929 11.67 -20.53 21.34
C VAL A 929 10.34 -20.99 20.75
N GLU A 930 9.82 -22.06 21.31
CA GLU A 930 8.49 -22.60 21.01
C GLU A 930 7.52 -22.18 22.14
N PHE A 931 6.33 -21.67 21.78
CA PHE A 931 5.28 -21.35 22.74
C PHE A 931 4.38 -22.55 22.99
N GLU A 932 4.05 -22.79 24.25
CA GLU A 932 3.10 -23.84 24.62
C GLU A 932 1.66 -23.38 24.39
N SER A 933 0.77 -24.32 24.07
CA SER A 933 -0.66 -24.06 23.91
C SER A 933 -1.45 -25.07 24.74
N ILE A 934 -1.54 -24.81 26.05
CA ILE A 934 -2.14 -25.71 27.05
C ILE A 934 -3.33 -25.05 27.76
N ASP A 935 -4.29 -25.86 28.22
CA ASP A 935 -5.42 -25.39 29.05
C ASP A 935 -4.91 -24.97 30.44
N PHE A 936 -5.23 -23.74 30.89
CA PHE A 936 -4.89 -23.25 32.22
C PHE A 936 -5.97 -22.34 32.84
N ASP A 937 -6.02 -22.29 34.18
CA ASP A 937 -6.90 -21.40 34.95
C ASP A 937 -6.26 -20.03 35.17
N LEU A 938 -6.79 -19.02 34.49
CA LEU A 938 -6.26 -17.66 34.57
C LEU A 938 -6.46 -17.02 35.95
N LEU A 939 -7.58 -17.28 36.64
CA LEU A 939 -7.81 -16.67 37.95
C LEU A 939 -6.88 -17.25 39.01
N GLY A 940 -6.71 -18.58 39.02
CA GLY A 940 -5.74 -19.24 39.90
C GLY A 940 -4.30 -18.75 39.65
N LEU A 941 -3.94 -18.51 38.39
CA LEU A 941 -2.62 -17.96 38.05
C LEU A 941 -2.45 -16.54 38.60
N LEU A 942 -3.43 -15.65 38.41
CA LEU A 942 -3.37 -14.27 38.89
C LEU A 942 -3.37 -14.17 40.42
N ASP A 943 -4.13 -15.03 41.12
CA ASP A 943 -4.09 -15.12 42.57
C ASP A 943 -2.70 -15.56 43.07
N SER A 944 -2.07 -16.53 42.40
CA SER A 944 -0.73 -16.99 42.78
C SER A 944 0.33 -15.88 42.63
N ILE A 945 0.26 -15.10 41.55
CA ILE A 945 1.13 -13.95 41.31
C ILE A 945 0.84 -12.85 42.34
N TYR A 946 -0.45 -12.61 42.63
CA TYR A 946 -0.87 -11.61 43.60
C TYR A 946 -0.31 -11.90 45.00
N TYR A 947 -0.53 -13.11 45.52
CA TYR A 947 -0.04 -13.48 46.85
C TYR A 947 1.49 -13.50 46.93
N GLY A 948 2.17 -13.93 45.86
CA GLY A 948 3.63 -13.91 45.79
C GLY A 948 4.21 -12.48 45.86
N MET A 949 3.62 -11.54 45.13
CA MET A 949 4.10 -10.16 45.07
C MET A 949 3.61 -9.29 46.24
N ALA A 950 2.46 -9.61 46.85
CA ALA A 950 1.91 -8.89 47.99
C ALA A 950 2.85 -8.88 49.21
N VAL A 951 3.64 -9.94 49.41
CA VAL A 951 4.64 -10.00 50.49
C VAL A 951 5.75 -8.96 50.27
N ASN A 952 6.18 -8.76 49.03
CA ASN A 952 7.22 -7.79 48.68
C ASN A 952 6.70 -6.35 48.76
N ALA A 953 5.46 -6.10 48.34
CA ALA A 953 4.78 -4.82 48.49
C ALA A 953 4.60 -4.44 49.97
N LYS A 954 4.15 -5.39 50.82
CA LYS A 954 3.97 -5.17 52.26
C LYS A 954 5.27 -4.88 52.99
N LYS A 955 6.39 -5.54 52.63
CA LYS A 955 7.72 -5.22 53.17
C LYS A 955 8.16 -3.77 52.90
N ARG A 956 7.65 -3.16 51.82
CA ARG A 956 7.91 -1.77 51.44
C ARG A 956 6.81 -0.79 51.87
N ASN A 957 5.81 -1.24 52.64
CA ASN A 957 4.65 -0.45 53.07
C ASN A 957 3.89 0.24 51.92
N ILE A 958 3.80 -0.42 50.76
CA ILE A 958 2.97 0.02 49.63
C ILE A 958 1.76 -0.90 49.44
N GLY A 959 0.61 -0.33 49.05
CA GLY A 959 -0.59 -1.11 48.76
C GLY A 959 -0.44 -1.88 47.44
N PHE A 960 -0.89 -3.13 47.38
CA PHE A 960 -0.99 -3.88 46.13
C PHE A 960 -2.39 -4.43 45.98
N PHE A 961 -3.03 -4.14 44.85
CA PHE A 961 -4.44 -4.46 44.61
C PHE A 961 -4.61 -5.22 43.30
N LEU A 962 -5.44 -6.27 43.34
CA LEU A 962 -5.89 -7.00 42.16
C LEU A 962 -7.36 -6.63 41.90
N GLU A 963 -7.64 -6.09 40.71
CA GLU A 963 -8.97 -5.69 40.28
C GLU A 963 -9.37 -6.51 39.05
N THR A 964 -10.40 -7.35 39.20
CA THR A 964 -10.92 -8.23 38.14
C THR A 964 -12.45 -8.14 38.06
N ASP A 965 -13.01 -8.34 36.87
CA ASP A 965 -14.46 -8.36 36.67
C ASP A 965 -15.04 -9.75 37.03
N PHE A 966 -15.98 -9.81 37.98
CA PHE A 966 -16.46 -11.02 38.70
C PHE A 966 -17.22 -12.06 37.85
N LYS A 967 -17.25 -11.92 36.51
CA LYS A 967 -17.92 -12.86 35.58
C LYS A 967 -16.98 -13.85 34.86
N LEU A 968 -15.67 -13.85 35.14
CA LEU A 968 -14.74 -14.82 34.55
C LEU A 968 -14.48 -15.99 35.48
N SER A 969 -15.00 -17.18 35.18
CA SER A 969 -14.33 -18.44 35.57
C SER A 969 -14.21 -19.36 34.35
N LYS A 970 -13.17 -19.14 33.53
CA LYS A 970 -12.99 -19.87 32.26
C LYS A 970 -11.55 -20.34 32.12
N MET A 971 -11.39 -21.64 31.86
CA MET A 971 -10.14 -22.23 31.37
C MET A 971 -9.78 -21.62 30.01
N LEU A 972 -8.52 -21.26 29.83
CA LEU A 972 -7.99 -20.65 28.60
C LEU A 972 -6.83 -21.47 28.06
N ILE A 973 -6.67 -21.49 26.73
CA ILE A 973 -5.54 -22.16 26.07
C ILE A 973 -4.45 -21.14 25.77
N GLY A 974 -3.25 -21.35 26.32
CA GLY A 974 -2.06 -20.51 26.11
C GLY A 974 -0.84 -20.99 26.88
N ASP A 975 0.18 -20.13 27.00
CA ASP A 975 1.43 -20.43 27.72
C ASP A 975 1.44 -19.70 29.09
N PRO A 976 1.09 -20.37 30.20
CA PRO A 976 1.05 -19.74 31.52
C PRO A 976 2.42 -19.33 32.05
N ASN A 977 3.50 -20.00 31.62
CA ASN A 977 4.86 -19.72 32.08
C ASN A 977 5.37 -18.40 31.49
N ARG A 978 5.19 -18.18 30.18
CA ARG A 978 5.57 -16.93 29.52
C ARG A 978 4.71 -15.75 29.99
N LEU A 979 3.41 -15.99 30.23
CA LEU A 979 2.54 -14.97 30.81
C LEU A 979 2.99 -14.57 32.23
N THR A 980 3.35 -15.54 33.06
CA THR A 980 3.89 -15.29 34.42
C THR A 980 5.21 -14.52 34.36
N GLN A 981 6.10 -14.86 33.42
CA GLN A 981 7.37 -14.16 33.21
C GLN A 981 7.14 -12.67 32.85
N ILE A 982 6.20 -12.39 31.95
CA ILE A 982 5.84 -11.02 31.56
C ILE A 982 5.28 -10.22 32.75
N LEU A 983 4.29 -10.79 33.47
CA LEU A 983 3.62 -10.10 34.57
C LEU A 983 4.56 -9.86 35.76
N ASN A 984 5.39 -10.83 36.12
CA ASN A 984 6.35 -10.67 37.21
C ASN A 984 7.37 -9.56 36.93
N ASN A 985 7.85 -9.46 35.68
CA ASN A 985 8.78 -8.40 35.27
C ASN A 985 8.15 -7.01 35.39
N LEU A 986 6.88 -6.83 35.03
CA LEU A 986 6.19 -5.55 35.11
C LEU A 986 5.81 -5.17 36.55
N ILE A 987 5.23 -6.09 37.31
CA ILE A 987 4.77 -5.84 38.70
C ILE A 987 5.95 -5.61 39.64
N SER A 988 7.05 -6.37 39.48
CA SER A 988 8.24 -6.17 40.29
C SER A 988 8.88 -4.79 40.05
N ASN A 989 8.89 -4.32 38.79
CA ASN A 989 9.33 -2.96 38.46
C ASN A 989 8.39 -1.90 39.08
N ALA A 990 7.07 -2.07 38.99
CA ALA A 990 6.10 -1.15 39.59
C ALA A 990 6.26 -1.03 41.13
N ILE A 991 6.45 -2.16 41.83
CA ILE A 991 6.70 -2.18 43.29
C ILE A 991 8.04 -1.52 43.64
N LYS A 992 9.05 -1.72 42.79
CA LYS A 992 10.41 -1.24 43.01
C LYS A 992 10.53 0.28 42.91
N PHE A 993 9.81 0.91 41.98
CA PHE A 993 9.86 2.35 41.71
C PHE A 993 8.75 3.17 42.40
N THR A 994 7.96 2.53 43.28
CA THR A 994 6.97 3.19 44.13
C THR A 994 7.45 3.23 45.58
N GLU A 995 7.77 4.42 46.10
CA GLU A 995 8.21 4.57 47.51
C GLU A 995 7.02 4.66 48.48
N LYS A 996 5.95 5.37 48.12
CA LYS A 996 4.71 5.51 48.90
C LYS A 996 3.51 5.52 47.96
N GLY A 997 2.43 4.85 48.34
CA GLY A 997 1.21 4.75 47.53
C GLY A 997 0.85 3.30 47.23
N HIS A 998 0.44 3.02 45.99
CA HIS A 998 -0.01 1.69 45.62
C HIS A 998 0.36 1.28 44.20
N VAL A 999 0.35 -0.02 43.98
CA VAL A 999 0.41 -0.68 42.68
C VAL A 999 -0.89 -1.44 42.47
N LYS A 1000 -1.45 -1.39 41.28
CA LYS A 1000 -2.69 -2.07 40.92
C LYS A 1000 -2.48 -2.92 39.67
N LEU A 1001 -2.85 -4.19 39.75
CA LEU A 1001 -3.01 -5.05 38.59
C LEU A 1001 -4.50 -5.12 38.25
N LYS A 1002 -4.85 -4.67 37.05
CA LYS A 1002 -6.21 -4.66 36.54
C LYS A 1002 -6.34 -5.56 35.33
N LEU A 1003 -7.36 -6.41 35.35
CA LEU A 1003 -7.73 -7.26 34.22
C LEU A 1003 -9.07 -6.78 33.65
N VAL A 1004 -9.08 -6.42 32.37
CA VAL A 1004 -10.28 -5.97 31.67
C VAL A 1004 -10.55 -6.87 30.47
N VAL A 1005 -11.80 -7.32 30.34
CA VAL A 1005 -12.24 -8.06 29.16
C VAL A 1005 -12.59 -7.04 28.09
N LEU A 1006 -11.81 -7.02 27.01
CA LEU A 1006 -12.07 -6.12 25.88
C LEU A 1006 -13.11 -6.72 24.95
N GLU A 1007 -12.93 -7.99 24.60
CA GLU A 1007 -13.83 -8.73 23.72
C GLU A 1007 -13.95 -10.18 24.18
N GLU A 1008 -15.17 -10.72 24.16
CA GLU A 1008 -15.43 -12.11 24.47
C GLU A 1008 -16.30 -12.75 23.38
N THR A 1009 -15.76 -13.76 22.70
CA THR A 1009 -16.49 -14.57 21.72
C THR A 1009 -16.72 -15.99 22.25
N PRO A 1010 -17.57 -16.84 21.64
CA PRO A 1010 -17.76 -18.21 22.09
C PRO A 1010 -16.49 -19.08 22.08
N SER A 1011 -15.51 -18.75 21.24
CA SER A 1011 -14.27 -19.54 21.04
C SER A 1011 -12.98 -18.86 21.51
N SER A 1012 -12.98 -17.55 21.74
CA SER A 1012 -11.80 -16.81 22.21
C SER A 1012 -12.18 -15.65 23.13
N ILE A 1013 -11.21 -15.17 23.89
CA ILE A 1013 -11.34 -14.01 24.76
C ILE A 1013 -10.09 -13.12 24.61
N LYS A 1014 -10.32 -11.83 24.42
CA LYS A 1014 -9.26 -10.82 24.38
C LYS A 1014 -9.26 -10.07 25.71
N LEU A 1015 -8.12 -10.14 26.39
CA LEU A 1015 -7.94 -9.60 27.73
C LEU A 1015 -6.86 -8.52 27.70
N ARG A 1016 -7.17 -7.41 28.36
CA ARG A 1016 -6.22 -6.32 28.62
C ARG A 1016 -5.70 -6.45 30.04
N PHE A 1017 -4.39 -6.54 30.16
CA PHE A 1017 -3.67 -6.51 31.43
C PHE A 1017 -3.11 -5.12 31.62
N GLU A 1018 -3.44 -4.45 32.73
CA GLU A 1018 -2.91 -3.13 33.07
C GLU A 1018 -2.21 -3.20 34.43
N VAL A 1019 -0.94 -2.81 34.48
CA VAL A 1019 -0.16 -2.66 35.71
C VAL A 1019 0.07 -1.17 35.93
N GLU A 1020 -0.60 -0.62 36.94
CA GLU A 1020 -0.57 0.79 37.33
C GLU A 1020 0.23 0.98 38.62
N ASP A 1021 1.09 1.99 38.66
CA ASP A 1021 1.85 2.40 39.83
C ASP A 1021 1.68 3.89 40.10
N THR A 1022 1.75 4.31 41.37
CA THR A 1022 1.75 5.72 41.78
C THR A 1022 3.14 6.28 42.09
N GLY A 1023 4.18 5.70 41.49
CA GLY A 1023 5.59 5.98 41.77
C GLY A 1023 6.16 7.20 41.03
N ILE A 1024 7.47 7.18 40.78
CA ILE A 1024 8.23 8.33 40.27
C ILE A 1024 7.83 8.82 38.87
N GLY A 1025 7.14 7.97 38.08
CA GLY A 1025 6.83 8.24 36.68
C GLY A 1025 8.07 8.25 35.76
N ILE A 1026 7.85 8.20 34.45
CA ILE A 1026 8.88 8.09 33.40
C ILE A 1026 8.76 9.32 32.48
N SER A 1027 9.89 9.98 32.20
CA SER A 1027 9.93 11.16 31.32
C SER A 1027 9.73 10.79 29.84
N GLU A 1028 9.36 11.77 29.00
CA GLU A 1028 9.13 11.50 27.56
C GLU A 1028 10.41 11.04 26.81
N GLU A 1029 11.60 11.47 27.25
CA GLU A 1029 12.87 11.03 26.66
C GLU A 1029 13.18 9.57 27.00
N GLU A 1030 12.96 9.16 28.25
CA GLU A 1030 13.22 7.79 28.72
C GLU A 1030 12.29 6.75 28.07
N LYS A 1031 11.04 7.13 27.76
CA LYS A 1031 10.07 6.24 27.10
C LYS A 1031 10.59 5.65 25.77
N MET A 1032 11.52 6.32 25.09
CA MET A 1032 12.03 5.88 23.79
C MET A 1032 13.04 4.73 23.84
N TYR A 1033 13.76 4.53 24.95
CA TYR A 1033 14.86 3.55 25.02
C TYR A 1033 14.78 2.55 26.19
N ILE A 1034 13.80 2.66 27.09
CA ILE A 1034 13.63 1.72 28.22
C ILE A 1034 13.40 0.25 27.84
N PHE A 1035 13.06 -0.02 26.57
CA PHE A 1035 12.88 -1.37 26.04
C PHE A 1035 14.12 -1.93 25.32
N ASN A 1036 15.23 -1.16 25.26
CA ASN A 1036 16.49 -1.62 24.69
C ASN A 1036 17.30 -2.45 25.70
N MET A 1037 18.20 -3.30 25.19
CA MET A 1037 19.04 -4.13 26.06
C MET A 1037 20.02 -3.30 26.89
N PHE A 1038 20.16 -3.66 28.16
CA PHE A 1038 21.10 -3.06 29.12
C PHE A 1038 20.90 -1.56 29.38
N THR A 1039 19.77 -1.00 28.98
CA THR A 1039 19.49 0.44 29.08
C THR A 1039 18.75 0.75 30.38
N GLN A 1040 19.20 1.77 31.13
CA GLN A 1040 18.67 2.14 32.45
C GLN A 1040 18.43 3.65 32.51
N ALA A 1041 17.28 4.08 33.00
CA ALA A 1041 16.69 5.39 32.69
C ALA A 1041 17.45 6.64 33.24
N ALA A 1042 18.27 6.56 34.30
CA ALA A 1042 19.17 7.68 34.66
C ALA A 1042 20.37 7.24 35.54
N THR A 1043 21.51 7.93 35.43
CA THR A 1043 22.73 7.66 36.23
C THR A 1043 22.60 7.88 37.74
N ASN A 1044 21.55 8.56 38.21
CA ASN A 1044 21.24 8.72 39.64
C ASN A 1044 20.20 7.72 40.20
N THR A 1045 19.42 7.04 39.34
CA THR A 1045 18.48 5.99 39.77
C THR A 1045 19.12 4.60 39.80
N THR A 1046 20.22 4.40 39.06
CA THR A 1046 20.99 3.15 39.02
C THR A 1046 21.68 2.79 40.33
N ARG A 1047 22.13 3.76 41.14
CA ARG A 1047 22.71 3.48 42.48
C ARG A 1047 21.68 3.11 43.56
N LYS A 1048 20.42 3.54 43.43
CA LYS A 1048 19.42 3.37 44.50
C LYS A 1048 18.53 2.12 44.33
N TYR A 1049 18.30 1.65 43.09
CA TYR A 1049 17.35 0.56 42.86
C TYR A 1049 17.84 -0.65 42.04
N GLY A 1050 18.93 -0.57 41.25
CA GLY A 1050 19.63 -1.71 40.61
C GLY A 1050 18.81 -2.71 39.77
N GLY A 1051 19.03 -2.81 38.46
CA GLY A 1051 18.39 -3.81 37.58
C GLY A 1051 19.29 -4.26 36.44
N THR A 1052 18.94 -5.31 35.70
CA THR A 1052 19.77 -5.88 34.62
C THR A 1052 19.60 -5.15 33.28
N GLY A 1053 18.50 -4.42 33.10
CA GLY A 1053 18.13 -3.77 31.83
C GLY A 1053 17.69 -4.75 30.74
N LEU A 1054 17.50 -6.04 31.06
CA LEU A 1054 17.07 -7.07 30.11
C LEU A 1054 15.57 -7.39 30.19
N GLY A 1055 14.95 -7.25 31.38
CA GLY A 1055 13.58 -7.71 31.61
C GLY A 1055 12.51 -7.05 30.73
N LEU A 1056 12.57 -5.72 30.51
CA LEU A 1056 11.62 -5.03 29.63
C LEU A 1056 11.85 -5.36 28.15
N ALA A 1057 13.10 -5.58 27.73
CA ALA A 1057 13.46 -6.01 26.38
C ALA A 1057 12.95 -7.44 26.08
N ILE A 1058 13.10 -8.36 27.04
CA ILE A 1058 12.56 -9.72 26.98
C ILE A 1058 11.03 -9.68 26.94
N THR A 1059 10.38 -8.91 27.83
CA THR A 1059 8.91 -8.76 27.85
C THR A 1059 8.39 -8.25 26.49
N LYS A 1060 9.04 -7.23 25.91
CA LYS A 1060 8.64 -6.71 24.60
C LYS A 1060 8.81 -7.75 23.49
N ARG A 1061 9.91 -8.51 23.48
CA ARG A 1061 10.14 -9.57 22.48
C ARG A 1061 9.15 -10.72 22.59
N LEU A 1062 8.83 -11.16 23.81
CA LEU A 1062 7.84 -12.21 24.03
C LEU A 1062 6.44 -11.76 23.59
N LEU A 1063 6.05 -10.51 23.87
CA LEU A 1063 4.76 -9.98 23.43
C LEU A 1063 4.68 -9.85 21.89
N ILE A 1064 5.75 -9.37 21.23
CA ILE A 1064 5.82 -9.29 19.76
C ILE A 1064 5.64 -10.67 19.14
N LEU A 1065 6.32 -11.69 19.69
CA LEU A 1065 6.18 -13.07 19.22
C LEU A 1065 4.75 -13.64 19.44
N GLN A 1066 3.99 -13.09 20.39
CA GLN A 1066 2.58 -13.41 20.64
C GLN A 1066 1.59 -12.47 19.92
N ASN A 1067 2.08 -11.64 18.98
CA ASN A 1067 1.29 -10.64 18.25
C ASN A 1067 0.61 -9.58 19.15
N SER A 1068 1.24 -9.20 20.26
CA SER A 1068 0.84 -8.08 21.10
C SER A 1068 1.98 -7.07 21.22
N ASP A 1069 1.66 -5.82 21.54
CA ASP A 1069 2.65 -4.83 21.96
C ASP A 1069 2.32 -4.31 23.36
N ILE A 1070 3.31 -3.69 23.99
CA ILE A 1070 3.19 -3.08 25.32
C ILE A 1070 3.02 -1.56 25.20
N GLU A 1071 1.89 -1.05 25.70
CA GLU A 1071 1.59 0.37 25.80
C GLU A 1071 2.07 0.92 27.15
N LEU A 1072 2.65 2.14 27.15
CA LEU A 1072 3.09 2.83 28.37
C LEU A 1072 2.50 4.24 28.43
N ARG A 1073 1.77 4.54 29.51
CA ARG A 1073 1.31 5.90 29.86
C ARG A 1073 1.94 6.29 31.19
N SER A 1074 2.68 7.39 31.22
CA SER A 1074 3.36 7.83 32.45
C SER A 1074 3.57 9.33 32.48
N LYS A 1075 3.52 9.91 33.67
CA LYS A 1075 3.85 11.32 33.93
C LYS A 1075 4.73 11.43 35.17
N VAL A 1076 5.85 12.15 35.05
CA VAL A 1076 6.83 12.31 36.12
C VAL A 1076 6.14 12.82 37.40
N GLY A 1077 6.37 12.13 38.51
CA GLY A 1077 5.82 12.38 39.84
C GLY A 1077 4.38 11.91 40.07
N LYS A 1078 3.71 11.32 39.07
CA LYS A 1078 2.33 10.82 39.17
C LYS A 1078 2.17 9.32 38.92
N GLY A 1079 3.25 8.60 38.62
CA GLY A 1079 3.23 7.17 38.35
C GLY A 1079 3.13 6.78 36.88
N SER A 1080 3.13 5.46 36.62
CA SER A 1080 3.09 4.86 35.28
C SER A 1080 2.05 3.75 35.17
N THR A 1081 1.57 3.53 33.95
CA THR A 1081 0.66 2.43 33.60
C THR A 1081 1.20 1.73 32.37
N PHE A 1082 1.52 0.44 32.52
CA PHE A 1082 1.87 -0.47 31.42
C PHE A 1082 0.66 -1.33 31.08
N SER A 1083 0.27 -1.39 29.82
CA SER A 1083 -0.88 -2.16 29.37
C SER A 1083 -0.59 -2.95 28.10
N PHE A 1084 -1.08 -4.19 28.01
CA PHE A 1084 -0.94 -5.03 26.81
C PHE A 1084 -2.15 -5.95 26.65
N ASP A 1085 -2.38 -6.41 25.42
CA ASP A 1085 -3.58 -7.15 25.03
C ASP A 1085 -3.24 -8.55 24.51
N LEU A 1086 -3.69 -9.60 25.20
CA LEU A 1086 -3.50 -10.97 24.73
C LEU A 1086 -4.83 -11.63 24.36
N ASN A 1087 -4.79 -12.42 23.30
CA ASN A 1087 -5.93 -13.19 22.81
C ASN A 1087 -5.74 -14.67 23.15
N PHE A 1088 -6.66 -15.22 23.94
CA PHE A 1088 -6.66 -16.62 24.33
C PHE A 1088 -7.85 -17.35 23.71
N LYS A 1089 -7.65 -18.61 23.35
CA LYS A 1089 -8.78 -19.49 22.99
C LYS A 1089 -9.43 -19.99 24.28
N LYS A 1090 -10.75 -20.18 24.27
CA LYS A 1090 -11.47 -20.77 25.41
C LYS A 1090 -11.24 -22.27 25.45
N GLY A 1091 -10.79 -22.76 26.61
CA GLY A 1091 -10.61 -24.18 26.87
C GLY A 1091 -11.95 -24.90 27.03
N THR A 1092 -11.95 -26.20 26.76
CA THR A 1092 -13.12 -27.05 26.94
C THR A 1092 -13.47 -27.10 28.43
N SER A 1093 -14.70 -26.70 28.79
CA SER A 1093 -15.15 -26.72 30.17
C SER A 1093 -15.35 -28.17 30.64
N LEU A 1094 -14.29 -28.78 31.16
CA LEU A 1094 -14.42 -29.90 32.10
C LEU A 1094 -14.57 -29.28 33.49
N VAL A 1095 -15.82 -29.10 33.87
CA VAL A 1095 -16.20 -28.94 35.27
C VAL A 1095 -15.68 -30.17 36.01
N GLN A 1096 -14.62 -30.00 36.79
CA GLN A 1096 -14.33 -30.88 37.89
C GLN A 1096 -14.04 -30.03 39.13
N GLU A 1097 -14.85 -30.30 40.13
CA GLU A 1097 -15.07 -29.51 41.32
C GLU A 1097 -13.79 -29.28 42.13
N ARG A 1098 -13.77 -28.12 42.79
CA ARG A 1098 -13.00 -27.87 44.01
C ARG A 1098 -13.07 -29.09 44.95
N ILE A 1099 -11.94 -29.76 45.13
CA ILE A 1099 -11.65 -30.45 46.40
C ILE A 1099 -10.72 -29.54 47.20
N LEU A 1100 -11.36 -28.68 48.00
CA LEU A 1100 -10.80 -28.16 49.23
C LEU A 1100 -10.67 -29.35 50.20
N GLY A 1101 -9.44 -29.73 50.56
CA GLY A 1101 -9.20 -30.71 51.63
C GLY A 1101 -7.91 -31.51 51.45
N ALA A 1102 -6.80 -30.93 51.93
CA ALA A 1102 -5.63 -31.51 52.63
C ALA A 1102 -5.37 -33.04 52.58
N PRO A 1103 -4.11 -33.54 52.61
CA PRO A 1103 -3.13 -33.10 53.61
C PRO A 1103 -1.64 -33.04 53.21
N LYS A 1104 -0.98 -31.98 53.71
CA LYS A 1104 0.39 -32.07 54.23
C LYS A 1104 0.30 -32.73 55.60
N GLU A 1105 0.65 -34.01 55.71
CA GLU A 1105 1.30 -34.57 56.90
C GLU A 1105 1.79 -36.01 56.64
N THR A 1106 2.90 -36.36 57.31
CA THR A 1106 3.57 -37.67 57.45
C THR A 1106 4.57 -38.14 56.36
N LEU A 1107 5.75 -37.51 56.35
CA LEU A 1107 7.02 -38.19 56.04
C LEU A 1107 7.54 -38.83 57.33
N GLY A 1108 7.17 -40.09 57.57
CA GLY A 1108 7.55 -40.82 58.78
C GLY A 1108 7.27 -42.32 58.68
N LYS A 1109 7.85 -42.99 57.66
CA LYS A 1109 7.88 -44.46 57.58
C LYS A 1109 9.33 -44.94 57.75
N ASP A 1110 9.56 -45.77 58.76
CA ASP A 1110 10.89 -46.22 59.20
C ASP A 1110 11.48 -47.19 58.15
N LEU A 1111 12.59 -46.82 57.50
CA LEU A 1111 13.25 -47.62 56.45
C LEU A 1111 14.36 -48.55 57.02
N LYS A 1112 14.27 -48.88 58.32
CA LYS A 1112 15.26 -49.68 59.03
C LYS A 1112 15.30 -51.14 58.55
N GLY A 1113 16.51 -51.62 58.25
CA GLY A 1113 16.78 -53.01 57.85
C GLY A 1113 16.68 -53.29 56.34
N VAL A 1114 16.38 -52.26 55.54
CA VAL A 1114 16.38 -52.36 54.07
C VAL A 1114 17.82 -52.27 53.55
N ARG A 1115 18.19 -53.12 52.59
CA ARG A 1115 19.53 -53.17 51.99
C ARG A 1115 19.55 -52.56 50.60
N VAL A 1116 20.23 -51.42 50.47
CA VAL A 1116 20.37 -50.70 49.19
C VAL A 1116 21.80 -50.78 48.67
N LEU A 1117 21.98 -51.16 47.40
CA LEU A 1117 23.27 -51.07 46.73
C LEU A 1117 23.39 -49.71 46.06
N VAL A 1118 24.39 -48.91 46.47
CA VAL A 1118 24.70 -47.61 45.86
C VAL A 1118 25.90 -47.79 44.95
N VAL A 1119 25.67 -47.73 43.64
CA VAL A 1119 26.69 -47.81 42.61
C VAL A 1119 26.95 -46.40 42.10
N GLU A 1120 28.04 -45.81 42.58
CA GLU A 1120 28.45 -44.43 42.28
C GLU A 1120 29.97 -44.34 42.44
N ASP A 1121 30.67 -43.79 41.47
CA ASP A 1121 32.12 -43.71 41.46
C ASP A 1121 32.65 -42.48 42.22
N ASN A 1122 31.91 -41.37 42.21
CA ASN A 1122 32.32 -40.14 42.84
C ASN A 1122 32.14 -40.17 44.37
N THR A 1123 33.26 -40.17 45.08
CA THR A 1123 33.31 -40.27 46.55
C THR A 1123 32.54 -39.17 47.28
N VAL A 1124 32.38 -37.96 46.72
CA VAL A 1124 31.58 -36.88 47.33
C VAL A 1124 30.09 -37.16 47.22
N ASN A 1125 29.62 -37.65 46.07
CA ASN A 1125 28.23 -38.06 45.86
C ASN A 1125 27.88 -39.26 46.74
N VAL A 1126 28.78 -40.25 46.81
CA VAL A 1126 28.68 -41.39 47.73
C VAL A 1126 28.55 -40.89 49.17
N LEU A 1127 29.33 -39.89 49.59
CA LEU A 1127 29.31 -39.37 50.96
C LEU A 1127 28.00 -38.63 51.29
N VAL A 1128 27.42 -37.92 50.31
CA VAL A 1128 26.11 -37.25 50.44
C VAL A 1128 24.97 -38.26 50.53
N VAL A 1129 24.92 -39.22 49.60
CA VAL A 1129 23.90 -40.29 49.60
C VAL A 1129 24.03 -41.15 50.86
N LYS A 1130 25.25 -41.49 51.27
CA LYS A 1130 25.55 -42.18 52.54
C LYS A 1130 24.97 -41.45 53.74
N LYS A 1131 25.17 -40.13 53.87
CA LYS A 1131 24.61 -39.36 55.00
C LYS A 1131 23.08 -39.37 55.01
N PHE A 1132 22.44 -39.32 53.85
CA PHE A 1132 20.98 -39.40 53.76
C PHE A 1132 20.45 -40.79 54.12
N LEU A 1133 21.04 -41.86 53.56
CA LEU A 1133 20.65 -43.24 53.87
C LEU A 1133 20.89 -43.59 55.35
N GLN A 1134 22.01 -43.16 55.95
CA GLN A 1134 22.28 -43.33 57.37
C GLN A 1134 21.27 -42.58 58.25
N LYS A 1135 20.89 -41.35 57.89
CA LYS A 1135 19.86 -40.58 58.62
C LYS A 1135 18.50 -41.29 58.61
N TRP A 1136 18.20 -42.07 57.58
CA TRP A 1136 16.94 -42.81 57.44
C TRP A 1136 17.01 -44.26 57.92
N GLY A 1137 18.16 -44.70 58.44
CA GLY A 1137 18.35 -46.05 59.00
C GLY A 1137 18.48 -47.17 57.98
N VAL A 1138 18.77 -46.85 56.71
CA VAL A 1138 18.92 -47.82 55.61
C VAL A 1138 20.34 -48.40 55.60
N ASP A 1139 20.46 -49.72 55.53
CA ASP A 1139 21.74 -50.39 55.34
C ASP A 1139 22.13 -50.30 53.87
N PHE A 1140 23.34 -49.81 53.60
CA PHE A 1140 23.79 -49.65 52.22
C PHE A 1140 25.16 -50.27 52.01
N THR A 1141 25.34 -50.87 50.84
CA THR A 1141 26.65 -51.26 50.35
C THR A 1141 27.03 -50.32 49.22
N HIS A 1142 28.27 -49.86 49.22
CA HIS A 1142 28.81 -49.07 48.11
C HIS A 1142 29.49 -50.00 47.11
N ALA A 1143 29.17 -49.83 45.83
CA ALA A 1143 29.93 -50.37 44.72
C ALA A 1143 30.52 -49.20 43.93
N ALA A 1144 31.80 -49.31 43.59
CA ALA A 1144 32.50 -48.24 42.91
C ALA A 1144 32.19 -48.19 41.40
N ASP A 1145 31.74 -49.31 40.83
CA ASP A 1145 31.36 -49.44 39.42
C ASP A 1145 30.36 -50.58 39.17
N GLY A 1146 29.91 -50.73 37.93
CA GLY A 1146 28.94 -51.74 37.52
C GLY A 1146 29.41 -53.19 37.61
N LEU A 1147 30.72 -53.46 37.57
CA LEU A 1147 31.28 -54.82 37.67
C LEU A 1147 31.27 -55.29 39.13
N ASP A 1148 31.75 -54.41 40.01
CA ASP A 1148 31.67 -54.58 41.46
C ASP A 1148 30.19 -54.69 41.91
N ALA A 1149 29.30 -53.93 41.27
CA ALA A 1149 27.86 -54.09 41.48
C ALA A 1149 27.39 -55.51 41.10
N VAL A 1150 27.73 -56.00 39.90
CA VAL A 1150 27.34 -57.34 39.43
C VAL A 1150 27.86 -58.46 40.34
N GLU A 1151 29.10 -58.38 40.83
CA GLU A 1151 29.64 -59.36 41.79
C GLU A 1151 28.97 -59.27 43.16
N LYS A 1152 28.68 -58.06 43.64
CA LYS A 1152 27.97 -57.85 44.90
C LYS A 1152 26.54 -58.39 44.85
N VAL A 1153 25.82 -58.23 43.74
CA VAL A 1153 24.45 -58.81 43.63
C VAL A 1153 24.48 -60.34 43.46
N LYS A 1154 25.58 -60.95 43.00
CA LYS A 1154 25.76 -62.41 43.00
C LYS A 1154 26.06 -62.97 44.39
N SER A 1155 26.80 -62.22 45.21
CA SER A 1155 27.20 -62.66 46.55
C SER A 1155 26.15 -62.39 47.63
N GLN A 1156 25.31 -61.36 47.47
CA GLN A 1156 24.22 -61.05 48.39
C GLN A 1156 23.03 -60.40 47.69
N LEU A 1157 21.83 -60.58 48.25
CA LEU A 1157 20.60 -59.99 47.72
C LEU A 1157 20.36 -58.59 48.32
N TYR A 1158 19.96 -57.66 47.47
CA TYR A 1158 19.59 -56.28 47.81
C TYR A 1158 18.12 -55.99 47.51
N ASP A 1159 17.53 -55.05 48.24
CA ASP A 1159 16.12 -54.66 48.07
C ASP A 1159 15.95 -53.59 46.98
N LEU A 1160 16.97 -52.76 46.73
CA LEU A 1160 16.99 -51.76 45.66
C LEU A 1160 18.44 -51.41 45.27
N ILE A 1161 18.65 -51.11 43.99
CA ILE A 1161 19.95 -50.70 43.46
C ILE A 1161 19.83 -49.25 42.95
N LEU A 1162 20.60 -48.33 43.52
CA LEU A 1162 20.81 -47.00 42.97
C LEU A 1162 22.03 -47.09 42.05
N MET A 1163 21.80 -46.97 40.75
CA MET A 1163 22.80 -47.22 39.71
C MET A 1163 23.12 -45.92 38.98
N ASP A 1164 24.31 -45.40 39.15
CA ASP A 1164 24.78 -44.33 38.27
C ASP A 1164 24.91 -44.82 36.84
N ILE A 1165 24.45 -44.00 35.91
CA ILE A 1165 24.44 -44.35 34.49
C ILE A 1165 25.86 -44.38 33.94
N HIS A 1166 26.66 -43.38 34.30
CA HIS A 1166 27.98 -43.16 33.73
C HIS A 1166 29.04 -43.49 34.78
N MET A 1167 29.58 -44.70 34.72
CA MET A 1167 30.62 -45.17 35.64
C MET A 1167 31.78 -45.84 34.88
N PRO A 1168 33.00 -45.79 35.43
CA PRO A 1168 34.16 -46.46 34.86
C PRO A 1168 34.04 -48.00 34.93
N ASN A 1169 34.83 -48.73 34.12
CA ASN A 1169 34.86 -50.19 33.97
C ASN A 1169 33.60 -50.85 33.37
N MET A 1170 32.44 -50.70 34.02
CA MET A 1170 31.15 -51.17 33.50
C MET A 1170 30.09 -50.12 33.80
N ASP A 1171 29.50 -49.55 32.75
CA ASP A 1171 28.47 -48.52 32.87
C ASP A 1171 27.14 -49.08 33.41
N GLY A 1172 26.27 -48.19 33.89
CA GLY A 1172 25.02 -48.58 34.53
C GLY A 1172 24.06 -49.31 33.60
N TYR A 1173 24.06 -48.99 32.30
CA TYR A 1173 23.18 -49.65 31.31
C TYR A 1173 23.57 -51.11 31.09
N VAL A 1174 24.86 -51.37 30.90
CA VAL A 1174 25.40 -52.71 30.68
C VAL A 1174 25.30 -53.52 31.97
N ALA A 1175 25.66 -52.93 33.11
CA ALA A 1175 25.52 -53.59 34.41
C ALA A 1175 24.06 -54.01 34.66
N THR A 1176 23.10 -53.13 34.36
CA THR A 1176 21.67 -53.45 34.48
C THR A 1176 21.26 -54.60 33.57
N LYS A 1177 21.65 -54.58 32.29
CA LYS A 1177 21.33 -55.68 31.36
C LYS A 1177 21.95 -57.01 31.80
N VAL A 1178 23.19 -56.98 32.29
CA VAL A 1178 23.88 -58.16 32.79
C VAL A 1178 23.16 -58.71 34.02
N ILE A 1179 22.80 -57.86 34.99
CA ILE A 1179 22.00 -58.24 36.16
C ILE A 1179 20.66 -58.85 35.72
N ARG A 1180 19.91 -58.19 34.82
CA ARG A 1180 18.61 -58.68 34.31
C ARG A 1180 18.72 -60.00 33.53
N SER A 1181 19.88 -60.32 32.94
CA SER A 1181 20.07 -61.57 32.20
C SER A 1181 20.38 -62.80 33.07
N MET A 1182 20.56 -62.63 34.38
CA MET A 1182 20.83 -63.73 35.31
C MET A 1182 19.51 -64.43 35.69
N ASN A 1183 19.13 -65.47 34.94
CA ASN A 1183 17.88 -66.20 35.10
C ASN A 1183 17.79 -66.99 36.43
N ASP A 1184 17.41 -66.31 37.51
CA ASP A 1184 17.13 -66.93 38.83
C ASP A 1184 15.94 -66.25 39.57
N GLY A 1185 15.06 -65.57 38.82
CA GLY A 1185 13.80 -64.97 39.30
C GLY A 1185 13.92 -63.73 40.19
N TYR A 1186 14.97 -63.58 41.01
CA TYR A 1186 15.19 -62.36 41.82
C TYR A 1186 15.64 -61.16 40.96
N TYR A 1187 16.57 -61.41 40.04
CA TYR A 1187 17.22 -60.35 39.26
C TYR A 1187 16.31 -59.69 38.23
N ASP A 1188 15.17 -60.30 37.88
CA ASP A 1188 14.17 -59.69 36.99
C ASP A 1188 13.37 -58.58 37.69
N TYR A 1189 13.19 -58.67 39.01
CA TYR A 1189 12.25 -57.81 39.75
C TYR A 1189 12.91 -56.85 40.74
N VAL A 1190 14.20 -56.99 41.06
CA VAL A 1190 14.88 -56.03 41.95
C VAL A 1190 14.83 -54.62 41.34
N PRO A 1191 14.32 -53.59 42.03
CA PRO A 1191 14.26 -52.24 41.48
C PRO A 1191 15.66 -51.66 41.26
N ILE A 1192 15.94 -51.19 40.04
CA ILE A 1192 17.18 -50.51 39.67
C ILE A 1192 16.84 -49.08 39.26
N ILE A 1193 17.30 -48.09 40.03
CA ILE A 1193 16.99 -46.68 39.83
C ILE A 1193 18.22 -45.97 39.28
N ALA A 1194 18.07 -45.30 38.14
CA ALA A 1194 19.14 -44.60 37.45
C ALA A 1194 19.49 -43.29 38.17
N LEU A 1195 20.77 -43.05 38.46
CA LEU A 1195 21.27 -41.75 38.87
C LEU A 1195 21.88 -41.06 37.65
N THR A 1196 21.42 -39.86 37.28
CA THR A 1196 21.92 -39.10 36.11
C THR A 1196 22.14 -37.63 36.43
N ALA A 1197 23.02 -36.94 35.71
CA ALA A 1197 23.18 -35.49 35.80
C ALA A 1197 22.09 -34.71 35.04
N SER A 1198 21.39 -35.33 34.07
CA SER A 1198 20.33 -34.66 33.29
C SER A 1198 19.37 -35.66 32.62
N ALA A 1199 18.07 -35.54 32.94
CA ALA A 1199 17.03 -36.41 32.38
C ALA A 1199 16.75 -36.20 30.88
N LEU A 1200 17.25 -35.11 30.27
CA LEU A 1200 17.06 -34.78 28.84
C LEU A 1200 18.19 -35.30 27.94
N MET A 1201 19.42 -35.44 28.46
CA MET A 1201 20.57 -35.89 27.66
C MET A 1201 20.66 -37.42 27.55
N ASP A 1202 20.29 -38.16 28.59
CA ASP A 1202 20.42 -39.62 28.64
C ASP A 1202 19.22 -40.39 28.07
N ASN A 1203 18.32 -39.70 27.37
CA ASN A 1203 17.09 -40.18 26.73
C ASN A 1203 16.30 -41.20 27.58
N LYS A 1204 15.26 -40.75 28.29
CA LYS A 1204 14.47 -41.58 29.23
C LYS A 1204 14.09 -42.96 28.67
N GLU A 1205 13.73 -43.06 27.40
CA GLU A 1205 13.41 -44.33 26.74
C GLU A 1205 14.54 -45.36 26.85
N ARG A 1206 15.79 -44.94 26.65
CA ARG A 1206 16.97 -45.82 26.67
C ARG A 1206 17.29 -46.35 28.07
N ILE A 1207 16.98 -45.58 29.11
CA ILE A 1207 17.12 -45.98 30.52
C ILE A 1207 16.10 -47.07 30.87
N TYR A 1208 14.85 -46.88 30.47
CA TYR A 1208 13.80 -47.89 30.69
C TYR A 1208 14.04 -49.14 29.83
N ASP A 1209 14.48 -48.99 28.57
CA ASP A 1209 14.81 -50.11 27.67
C ASP A 1209 15.98 -50.97 28.18
N ALA A 1210 16.89 -50.40 28.97
CA ALA A 1210 17.95 -51.17 29.61
C ALA A 1210 17.47 -52.02 30.81
N GLY A 1211 16.23 -51.81 31.27
CA GLY A 1211 15.62 -52.55 32.38
C GLY A 1211 15.65 -51.83 33.73
N MET A 1212 15.95 -50.53 33.77
CA MET A 1212 15.86 -49.68 34.96
C MET A 1212 14.42 -49.18 35.19
N ASN A 1213 14.09 -48.85 36.43
CA ASN A 1213 12.71 -48.67 36.90
C ASN A 1213 12.33 -47.21 37.17
N ASP A 1214 13.28 -46.34 37.48
CA ASP A 1214 13.03 -44.90 37.70
C ASP A 1214 14.33 -44.11 37.59
N ILE A 1215 14.24 -42.78 37.65
CA ILE A 1215 15.38 -41.87 37.41
C ILE A 1215 15.46 -40.81 38.52
N ILE A 1216 16.66 -40.54 39.02
CA ILE A 1216 16.97 -39.46 39.95
C ILE A 1216 18.08 -38.59 39.37
N VAL A 1217 17.87 -37.27 39.41
CA VAL A 1217 18.81 -36.30 38.86
C VAL A 1217 19.74 -35.73 39.94
N LYS A 1218 21.03 -35.55 39.60
CA LYS A 1218 22.06 -34.93 40.45
C LYS A 1218 22.08 -33.40 40.27
N PRO A 1219 22.33 -32.59 41.31
CA PRO A 1219 22.62 -32.96 42.70
C PRO A 1219 21.37 -33.46 43.45
N PHE A 1220 21.55 -34.47 44.31
CA PHE A 1220 20.44 -35.21 44.91
C PHE A 1220 19.57 -34.33 45.82
N ASN A 1221 18.27 -34.24 45.51
CA ASN A 1221 17.29 -33.67 46.41
C ASN A 1221 16.88 -34.74 47.46
N PRO A 1222 17.09 -34.51 48.76
CA PRO A 1222 16.80 -35.51 49.80
C PRO A 1222 15.31 -35.88 49.87
N THR A 1223 14.41 -34.96 49.56
CA THR A 1223 12.96 -35.25 49.62
C THR A 1223 12.53 -36.13 48.44
N GLU A 1224 13.14 -35.94 47.27
CA GLU A 1224 12.85 -36.70 46.06
C GLU A 1224 13.43 -38.12 46.13
N LEU A 1225 14.70 -38.23 46.57
CA LEU A 1225 15.35 -39.50 46.81
C LEU A 1225 14.58 -40.36 47.84
N TYR A 1226 14.14 -39.76 48.95
CA TYR A 1226 13.33 -40.49 49.95
C TYR A 1226 11.99 -40.97 49.38
N LYS A 1227 11.29 -40.15 48.59
CA LYS A 1227 10.01 -40.54 47.97
C LYS A 1227 10.16 -41.74 47.03
N ILE A 1228 11.22 -41.77 46.22
CA ILE A 1228 11.47 -42.89 45.30
C ILE A 1228 11.86 -44.16 46.07
N LEU A 1229 12.70 -44.04 47.10
CA LEU A 1229 13.01 -45.17 47.97
C LEU A 1229 11.75 -45.75 48.61
N VAL A 1230 10.89 -44.92 49.21
CA VAL A 1230 9.61 -45.37 49.77
C VAL A 1230 8.70 -45.99 48.71
N LYS A 1231 8.65 -45.43 47.49
CA LYS A 1231 7.81 -45.92 46.39
C LYS A 1231 8.15 -47.38 46.01
N TYR A 1232 9.43 -47.73 45.94
CA TYR A 1232 9.86 -49.06 45.48
C TYR A 1232 10.12 -50.07 46.61
N LEU A 1233 10.53 -49.60 47.80
CA LEU A 1233 10.87 -50.49 48.92
C LEU A 1233 9.68 -50.89 49.78
N VAL A 1234 8.56 -50.14 49.76
CA VAL A 1234 7.39 -50.42 50.61
C VAL A 1234 6.42 -51.44 49.97
N LYS A 1235 6.78 -52.07 48.84
CA LYS A 1235 5.94 -53.07 48.15
C LYS A 1235 6.33 -54.54 48.33
N LYS A 1236 7.25 -54.84 49.26
CA LYS A 1236 7.44 -56.19 49.83
C LYS A 1236 7.45 -56.15 51.35
N ILE A 1237 6.25 -56.13 51.93
CA ILE A 1237 5.91 -56.87 53.14
C ILE A 1237 4.70 -57.73 52.78
#